data_AF-A0A8H5M333-F1
#
_entry.id   AF-A0A8H5M333-F1
#
_cell.length_a   1.000
_cell.length_b   1.000
_cell.length_c   1.000
_cell.angle_alpha   90.00
_cell.angle_beta   90.00
_cell.angle_gamma   90.00
#
_symmetry.space_group_name_H-M   'P 1'
#
loop_
_entity.id
_entity.type
_entity.pdbx_description
1 polymer ?
#
loop_
_entity_poly.entity_id
_entity_poly.type
_entity_poly.pdbx_seq_one_letter_code
_entity_poly.pdbx_strand_id
1 'polypeptide(L)'
;MLVTSPPEALLFSTSTISQLKTLELSGSRLDGPSLVHAFSRLRHLSSLIVTIYDERPSDINIVEEHKNIANILQTLGPTLSHLTVAGDLIEFETLATIKWPQLRTLRLVNHVPHGKIIPLPIVVSQMPLLRTLGYDFCAGVEHRDATIFCHDGEGNLPRLSSVLPGLTSLSISNVQSEDRIVEQLPLSLQALRVVARRDPWYPTRKSDPYRWHYSSLNEIDTFRWIDAAAKLAYLVELALTLENAPSPTVLAAIASACPQLRILELEQARFEKNYRMSPYTTESLVEALIQLHDLRDLRITMEIGVHNPPVRKQSYPPSYASIRAAKRSLLQEDGLLFAKALRSLESISFLYHNETLSLSRLDRHSVWYKMDVVRGRTGQPPFVQFLKTKVDVMLGDFNVVEDMLDRLPAYNDANEAVEALTELRNHLRLADGWRTTYPTKKAYSFLQEATGTQSRLDRIYTSEEVMQNTREWNIEPSGIPGADHKLISVQISHQEAPWVGKGRWSIPHHVLRDKLFRARVQQEGRKALEEINTITSRTELKNPQTIYNTFKSEILLLARQRDKAIIPRIDRRLRELQNSLDKINNDQTNEEDEKRIASAEIETKMRALQQRKHQNKRQTAAARNRLEGETICKYWTTANKESKPRDMIYALRKEENNVGRDQQTYETNSQKMAELGRHYHNNLQKVETPTTPQLWEEKTNVVLENVKTKASAEQKQTLAEHIDRTEVVEALKKAKNNTAAGLDGATNELWKAIHNKYTEETALGSDTAFDLAELLTLVFNDILTNGLTPASSFSEGWMCPLYKKNDKNDIANYRPITCLNTDYKLYTKCLATRLATIAPSLIHPSQAGFIPGRRITDQTKLIRLMMHYAEKTQQNGLIMALDQEKAYDKIGHEYLWRTLKKFDLPDVFIDTVRSLYDNAETKIMINGHLSTPWKINRGVRQGDPLSCMLFDLAIEPLAASLRASTLEGYNIPNSAEKLIANLFADDTTVFLSANDDLDELQRILDDWNTSLPRKYDTH
;
A
#
# COMPACT_ATOMS: atom_id res chain seq x y z
N MET A 1 19.46 -23.68 4.86
CA MET A 1 18.99 -22.69 3.86
C MET A 1 20.04 -22.62 2.76
N LEU A 2 19.66 -22.72 1.49
CA LEU A 2 20.60 -22.58 0.37
C LEU A 2 20.95 -21.09 0.21
N VAL A 3 22.15 -20.70 0.63
CA VAL A 3 22.68 -19.33 0.54
C VAL A 3 23.24 -19.16 -0.88
N THR A 4 22.42 -18.64 -1.80
CA THR A 4 22.84 -18.39 -3.20
C THR A 4 23.19 -16.92 -3.41
N SER A 5 24.14 -16.64 -4.32
CA SER A 5 24.37 -15.27 -4.79
C SER A 5 23.08 -14.68 -5.36
N PRO A 6 22.83 -13.36 -5.19
CA PRO A 6 21.68 -12.73 -5.82
C PRO A 6 21.81 -12.91 -7.34
N PRO A 7 20.80 -13.44 -8.04
CA PRO A 7 20.89 -13.62 -9.49
C PRO A 7 21.14 -12.28 -10.17
N GLU A 8 22.14 -12.19 -11.05
CA GLU A 8 22.44 -10.95 -11.78
C GLU A 8 21.21 -10.45 -12.56
N ALA A 9 20.42 -11.37 -13.11
CA ALA A 9 19.13 -11.08 -13.75
C ALA A 9 18.10 -10.45 -12.81
N LEU A 10 18.10 -10.83 -11.53
CA LEU A 10 17.25 -10.23 -10.51
C LEU A 10 17.67 -8.77 -10.27
N LEU A 11 18.97 -8.51 -10.10
CA LEU A 11 19.48 -7.15 -9.92
C LEU A 11 19.26 -6.28 -11.18
N PHE A 12 19.43 -6.82 -12.39
CA PHE A 12 19.05 -6.10 -13.62
C PHE A 12 17.57 -5.78 -13.66
N SER A 13 16.71 -6.72 -13.29
CA SER A 13 15.26 -6.47 -13.20
C SER A 13 14.96 -5.38 -12.18
N THR A 14 15.62 -5.39 -11.02
CA THR A 14 15.46 -4.32 -10.01
C THR A 14 15.91 -2.96 -10.52
N SER A 15 16.92 -2.90 -11.41
CA SER A 15 17.39 -1.64 -12.01
C SER A 15 16.37 -0.97 -12.93
N THR A 16 15.34 -1.69 -13.38
CA THR A 16 14.23 -1.10 -14.15
C THR A 16 13.19 -0.40 -13.27
N ILE A 17 13.26 -0.60 -11.94
CA ILE A 17 12.35 0.01 -10.97
C ILE A 17 12.83 1.45 -10.68
N SER A 18 12.33 2.41 -11.46
CA SER A 18 12.70 3.83 -11.36
C SER A 18 12.43 4.49 -9.99
N GLN A 19 11.64 3.87 -9.11
CA GLN A 19 11.35 4.37 -7.78
C GLN A 19 12.07 3.62 -6.65
N LEU A 20 12.94 2.65 -6.96
CA LEU A 20 13.62 1.86 -5.95
C LEU A 20 14.63 2.72 -5.17
N LYS A 21 14.28 3.06 -3.92
CA LYS A 21 15.09 3.89 -3.03
C LYS A 21 15.93 3.11 -2.03
N THR A 22 15.50 1.89 -1.69
CA THR A 22 16.12 1.04 -0.66
C THR A 22 16.32 -0.37 -1.20
N LEU A 23 17.49 -0.94 -0.97
CA LEU A 23 17.82 -2.33 -1.27
C LEU A 23 18.47 -2.97 -0.04
N GLU A 24 17.97 -4.14 0.35
CA GLU A 24 18.49 -4.95 1.45
C GLU A 24 18.93 -6.31 0.92
N LEU A 25 20.17 -6.68 1.25
CA LEU A 25 20.78 -7.96 0.95
C LEU A 25 21.21 -8.60 2.28
N SER A 26 20.41 -9.56 2.74
CA SER A 26 20.62 -10.22 4.03
C SER A 26 21.05 -11.67 3.79
N GLY A 27 22.27 -12.00 4.22
CA GLY A 27 22.85 -13.33 4.11
C GLY A 27 23.04 -13.82 2.68
N SER A 28 23.31 -12.90 1.76
CA SER A 28 23.60 -13.19 0.34
C SER A 28 25.10 -13.41 0.12
N ARG A 29 25.46 -14.30 -0.82
CA ARG A 29 26.85 -14.50 -1.25
C ARG A 29 27.23 -13.48 -2.32
N LEU A 30 28.32 -12.74 -2.12
CA LEU A 30 28.80 -11.74 -3.09
C LEU A 30 30.20 -12.08 -3.65
N ASP A 31 30.62 -13.33 -3.48
CA ASP A 31 31.87 -13.92 -3.98
C ASP A 31 31.81 -14.46 -5.43
N GLY A 32 30.72 -14.16 -6.16
CA GLY A 32 30.49 -14.56 -7.55
C GLY A 32 30.95 -13.50 -8.58
N PRO A 33 30.44 -13.56 -9.83
CA PRO A 33 30.75 -12.56 -10.86
C PRO A 33 30.43 -11.13 -10.42
N SER A 34 31.20 -10.16 -10.91
CA SER A 34 31.03 -8.74 -10.56
C SER A 34 29.63 -8.23 -10.89
N LEU A 35 28.92 -7.73 -9.87
CA LEU A 35 27.57 -7.16 -10.00
C LEU A 35 27.57 -5.64 -10.25
N VAL A 36 28.75 -5.04 -10.40
CA VAL A 36 28.94 -3.58 -10.53
C VAL A 36 28.09 -2.99 -11.66
N HIS A 37 28.01 -3.67 -12.80
CA HIS A 37 27.22 -3.20 -13.93
C HIS A 37 25.72 -3.17 -13.59
N ALA A 38 25.21 -4.15 -12.84
CA ALA A 38 23.81 -4.15 -12.38
C ALA A 38 23.56 -3.00 -11.38
N PHE A 39 24.47 -2.80 -10.42
CA PHE A 39 24.36 -1.72 -9.44
C PHE A 39 24.49 -0.32 -10.04
N SER A 40 25.32 -0.14 -11.08
CA SER A 40 25.47 1.15 -11.79
C SER A 40 24.19 1.66 -12.44
N ARG A 41 23.21 0.77 -12.68
CA ARG A 41 21.91 1.11 -13.26
C ARG A 41 20.89 1.56 -12.21
N LEU A 42 21.16 1.35 -10.92
CA LEU A 42 20.28 1.72 -9.80
C LEU A 42 20.40 3.22 -9.45
N ARG A 43 20.10 4.10 -10.41
CA ARG A 43 20.32 5.56 -10.30
C ARG A 43 19.55 6.29 -9.20
N HIS A 44 18.50 5.67 -8.66
CA HIS A 44 17.65 6.24 -7.60
C HIS A 44 17.86 5.59 -6.24
N LEU A 45 18.79 4.64 -6.13
CA LEU A 45 19.10 3.96 -4.89
C LEU A 45 19.78 4.93 -3.93
N SER A 46 19.12 5.14 -2.79
CA SER A 46 19.52 6.08 -1.74
C SER A 46 19.80 5.38 -0.40
N SER A 47 19.43 4.11 -0.25
CA SER A 47 19.65 3.31 0.95
C SER A 47 20.09 1.90 0.58
N LEU A 48 21.20 1.44 1.14
CA LEU A 48 21.72 0.09 0.94
C LEU A 48 21.98 -0.58 2.30
N ILE A 49 21.46 -1.78 2.47
CA ILE A 49 21.71 -2.63 3.65
C ILE A 49 22.32 -3.93 3.15
N VAL A 50 23.53 -4.27 3.61
CA VAL A 50 24.20 -5.53 3.28
C VAL A 50 24.66 -6.18 4.58
N THR A 51 23.92 -7.19 5.03
CA THR A 51 24.25 -7.92 6.25
C THR A 51 24.50 -9.39 5.94
N ILE A 52 25.30 -10.04 6.78
CA ILE A 52 25.55 -11.49 6.68
C ILE A 52 24.82 -12.23 7.80
N TYR A 53 24.55 -13.51 7.59
CA TYR A 53 24.14 -14.40 8.68
C TYR A 53 25.31 -14.68 9.61
N ASP A 54 24.99 -15.08 10.84
CA ASP A 54 25.99 -15.43 11.86
C ASP A 54 26.87 -16.63 11.45
N GLU A 55 26.36 -17.53 10.62
CA GLU A 55 27.13 -18.63 10.02
C GLU A 55 27.42 -18.38 8.54
N ARG A 56 28.71 -18.40 8.20
CA ARG A 56 29.24 -18.26 6.84
C ARG A 56 29.55 -19.64 6.25
N PRO A 57 29.14 -19.95 5.00
CA PRO A 57 29.56 -21.17 4.32
C PRO A 57 31.09 -21.27 4.24
N SER A 58 31.65 -22.45 4.47
CA SER A 58 33.11 -22.68 4.48
C SER A 58 33.78 -22.55 3.11
N ASP A 59 32.99 -22.59 2.03
CA ASP A 59 33.42 -22.57 0.63
C ASP A 59 33.38 -21.16 0.00
N ILE A 60 33.24 -20.11 0.82
CA ILE A 60 33.12 -18.74 0.33
C ILE A 60 34.47 -18.14 -0.09
N ASN A 61 34.54 -17.54 -1.29
CA ASN A 61 35.72 -16.82 -1.74
C ASN A 61 35.72 -15.38 -1.19
N ILE A 62 36.23 -15.25 0.04
CA ILE A 62 36.28 -14.00 0.81
C ILE A 62 36.97 -12.87 0.03
N VAL A 63 38.08 -13.16 -0.65
CA VAL A 63 38.85 -12.15 -1.39
C VAL A 63 38.03 -11.55 -2.53
N GLU A 64 37.29 -12.40 -3.26
CA GLU A 64 36.44 -11.96 -4.35
C GLU A 64 35.21 -11.20 -3.85
N GLU A 65 34.65 -11.62 -2.72
CA GLU A 65 33.54 -10.94 -2.08
C GLU A 65 33.88 -9.50 -1.68
N HIS A 66 35.02 -9.31 -1.01
CA HIS A 66 35.49 -7.99 -0.60
C HIS A 66 35.72 -7.07 -1.79
N LYS A 67 36.35 -7.61 -2.84
CA LYS A 67 36.57 -6.89 -4.09
C LYS A 67 35.25 -6.46 -4.73
N ASN A 68 34.25 -7.34 -4.77
CA ASN A 68 32.94 -7.03 -5.33
C ASN A 68 32.21 -5.97 -4.52
N ILE A 69 32.19 -6.08 -3.19
CA ILE A 69 31.60 -5.08 -2.29
C ILE A 69 32.26 -3.71 -2.49
N ALA A 70 33.59 -3.65 -2.50
CA ALA A 70 34.33 -2.41 -2.70
C ALA A 70 33.94 -1.73 -4.02
N ASN A 71 33.84 -2.49 -5.12
CA ASN A 71 33.45 -1.94 -6.41
C ASN A 71 31.98 -1.49 -6.46
N ILE A 72 31.07 -2.22 -5.79
CA ILE A 72 29.66 -1.84 -5.67
C ILE A 72 29.54 -0.50 -4.92
N LEU A 73 30.23 -0.37 -3.80
CA LEU A 73 30.19 0.84 -2.98
C LEU A 73 30.88 2.03 -3.67
N GLN A 74 31.96 1.79 -4.42
CA GLN A 74 32.60 2.82 -5.26
C GLN A 74 31.61 3.38 -6.30
N THR A 75 30.72 2.54 -6.81
CA THR A 75 29.70 2.91 -7.80
C THR A 75 28.55 3.70 -7.17
N LEU A 76 28.11 3.29 -5.98
CA LEU A 76 26.91 3.85 -5.33
C LEU A 76 27.20 4.98 -4.33
N GLY A 77 28.44 5.12 -3.86
CA GLY A 77 28.81 6.09 -2.82
C GLY A 77 28.30 7.53 -3.05
N PRO A 78 28.37 8.06 -4.29
CA PRO A 78 27.84 9.39 -4.61
C PRO A 78 26.33 9.58 -4.40
N THR A 79 25.52 8.50 -4.46
CA THR A 79 24.05 8.58 -4.40
C THR A 79 23.46 8.12 -3.08
N LEU A 80 24.20 7.33 -2.29
CA LEU A 80 23.70 6.78 -1.03
C LEU A 80 23.56 7.86 0.05
N SER A 81 22.38 7.88 0.67
CA SER A 81 22.05 8.64 1.87
C SER A 81 22.08 7.78 3.15
N HIS A 82 21.90 6.46 3.01
CA HIS A 82 21.92 5.50 4.11
C HIS A 82 22.71 4.25 3.70
N LEU A 83 23.67 3.83 4.53
CA LEU A 83 24.43 2.61 4.36
C LEU A 83 24.46 1.82 5.67
N THR A 84 24.04 0.57 5.65
CA THR A 84 24.34 -0.41 6.70
C THR A 84 25.10 -1.57 6.07
N VAL A 85 26.28 -1.90 6.59
CA VAL A 85 27.09 -3.01 6.05
C VAL A 85 27.70 -3.82 7.18
N ALA A 86 27.70 -5.15 7.05
CA ALA A 86 28.45 -6.01 7.96
C ALA A 86 29.95 -5.67 7.85
N GLY A 87 30.62 -5.44 8.97
CA GLY A 87 31.96 -4.86 8.97
C GLY A 87 32.98 -5.75 8.25
N ASP A 88 32.89 -7.07 8.41
CA ASP A 88 33.77 -8.03 7.74
C ASP A 88 33.67 -8.02 6.21
N LEU A 89 32.61 -7.47 5.62
CA LEU A 89 32.49 -7.34 4.15
C LEU A 89 33.30 -6.18 3.55
N ILE A 90 33.88 -5.29 4.37
CA ILE A 90 34.48 -4.04 3.90
C ILE A 90 35.77 -3.68 4.64
N GLU A 91 36.71 -3.03 3.95
CA GLU A 91 37.90 -2.44 4.56
C GLU A 91 37.70 -0.97 4.93
N PHE A 92 38.32 -0.50 6.00
CA PHE A 92 38.28 0.92 6.36
C PHE A 92 38.86 1.83 5.29
N GLU A 93 39.93 1.40 4.61
CA GLU A 93 40.55 2.16 3.51
C GLU A 93 39.57 2.36 2.33
N THR A 94 38.71 1.36 2.07
CA THR A 94 37.65 1.48 1.05
C THR A 94 36.65 2.57 1.43
N LEU A 95 36.20 2.61 2.70
CA LEU A 95 35.30 3.66 3.18
C LEU A 95 35.93 5.06 3.13
N ALA A 96 37.21 5.17 3.51
CA ALA A 96 37.95 6.43 3.51
C ALA A 96 38.23 6.99 2.11
N THR A 97 38.30 6.12 1.09
CA THR A 97 38.64 6.51 -0.28
C THR A 97 37.41 6.93 -1.11
N ILE A 98 36.25 6.30 -0.87
CA ILE A 98 35.01 6.62 -1.59
C ILE A 98 34.48 8.00 -1.17
N LYS A 99 33.96 8.78 -2.12
CA LYS A 99 33.28 10.06 -1.83
C LYS A 99 31.81 9.82 -1.49
N TRP A 100 31.36 10.37 -0.37
CA TRP A 100 30.01 10.19 0.17
C TRP A 100 29.26 11.53 0.36
N PRO A 101 29.00 12.29 -0.71
CA PRO A 101 28.46 13.65 -0.63
C PRO A 101 27.05 13.72 -0.04
N GLN A 102 26.28 12.63 -0.09
CA GLN A 102 24.87 12.59 0.34
C GLN A 102 24.64 11.71 1.58
N LEU A 103 25.66 11.02 2.08
CA LEU A 103 25.52 10.03 3.14
C LEU A 103 25.18 10.70 4.47
N ARG A 104 24.01 10.36 5.03
CA ARG A 104 23.49 10.86 6.31
C ARG A 104 23.57 9.82 7.41
N THR A 105 23.48 8.54 7.05
CA THR A 105 23.54 7.42 8.01
C THR A 105 24.54 6.38 7.54
N LEU A 106 25.52 6.06 8.40
CA LEU A 106 26.44 4.94 8.24
C LEU A 106 26.33 4.03 9.46
N ARG A 107 26.07 2.74 9.25
CA ARG A 107 26.13 1.73 10.30
C ARG A 107 26.99 0.56 9.85
N LEU A 108 27.99 0.22 10.65
CA LEU A 108 28.77 -0.98 10.49
C LEU A 108 28.41 -1.95 11.62
N VAL A 109 28.08 -3.20 11.28
CA VAL A 109 27.48 -4.17 12.20
C VAL A 109 28.19 -5.54 12.12
N ASN A 110 27.84 -6.47 13.00
CA ASN A 110 28.38 -7.83 13.05
C ASN A 110 29.88 -7.88 13.36
N HIS A 111 30.77 -8.25 12.46
CA HIS A 111 32.20 -8.41 12.79
C HIS A 111 33.02 -7.15 12.47
N VAL A 112 34.21 -7.03 13.07
CA VAL A 112 35.13 -5.93 12.83
C VAL A 112 35.63 -5.94 11.37
N PRO A 113 35.66 -4.79 10.68
CA PRO A 113 36.27 -4.64 9.36
C PRO A 113 37.69 -5.19 9.28
N HIS A 114 37.98 -5.87 8.17
CA HIS A 114 39.31 -6.40 7.92
C HIS A 114 40.23 -5.33 7.31
N GLY A 115 41.53 -5.61 7.25
CA GLY A 115 42.53 -4.69 6.68
C GLY A 115 43.23 -3.81 7.72
N LYS A 116 43.88 -2.74 7.25
CA LYS A 116 44.64 -1.81 8.09
C LYS A 116 43.69 -0.96 8.94
N ILE A 117 43.92 -0.96 10.26
CA ILE A 117 43.20 -0.08 11.18
C ILE A 117 43.62 1.38 10.89
N ILE A 118 42.65 2.23 10.62
CA ILE A 118 42.84 3.67 10.43
C ILE A 118 41.91 4.47 11.37
N PRO A 119 42.34 5.62 11.89
CA PRO A 119 41.53 6.43 12.80
C PRO A 119 40.16 6.80 12.23
N LEU A 120 39.12 6.69 13.05
CA LEU A 120 37.73 7.01 12.66
C LEU A 120 37.56 8.36 11.95
N PRO A 121 38.19 9.49 12.39
CA PRO A 121 38.08 10.76 11.68
C PRO A 121 38.54 10.71 10.22
N ILE A 122 39.51 9.83 9.90
CA ILE A 122 39.96 9.61 8.51
C ILE A 122 38.90 8.83 7.72
N VAL A 123 38.33 7.77 8.31
CA VAL A 123 37.29 6.94 7.68
C VAL A 123 36.10 7.78 7.23
N VAL A 124 35.67 8.70 8.09
CA VAL A 124 34.47 9.52 7.85
C VAL A 124 34.76 10.86 7.18
N SER A 125 36.03 11.15 6.85
CA SER A 125 36.46 12.44 6.28
C SER A 125 35.78 12.79 4.94
N GLN A 126 35.33 11.78 4.20
CA GLN A 126 34.63 11.95 2.92
C GLN A 126 33.09 11.99 3.05
N MET A 127 32.54 12.12 4.27
CA MET A 127 31.11 12.03 4.58
C MET A 127 30.55 13.32 5.22
N PRO A 128 30.56 14.47 4.51
CA PRO A 128 30.30 15.79 5.12
C PRO A 128 28.87 15.99 5.67
N LEU A 129 27.89 15.21 5.17
CA LEU A 129 26.49 15.29 5.60
C LEU A 129 26.10 14.24 6.65
N LEU A 130 27.06 13.47 7.17
CA LEU A 130 26.79 12.40 8.12
C LEU A 130 26.17 12.96 9.41
N ARG A 131 25.02 12.39 9.79
CA ARG A 131 24.26 12.73 11.00
C ARG A 131 24.18 11.57 11.98
N THR A 132 24.19 10.33 11.47
CA THR A 132 24.13 9.12 12.27
C THR A 132 25.29 8.20 11.93
N LEU A 133 26.10 7.86 12.92
CA LEU A 133 27.22 6.94 12.80
C LEU A 133 27.07 5.80 13.82
N GLY A 134 26.98 4.57 13.33
CA GLY A 134 27.00 3.35 14.15
C GLY A 134 28.21 2.48 13.83
N TYR A 135 29.01 2.20 14.83
CA TYR A 135 30.18 1.32 14.79
C TYR A 135 29.91 0.19 15.79
N ASP A 136 29.02 -0.73 15.40
CA ASP A 136 28.33 -1.67 16.28
C ASP A 136 28.77 -3.12 16.04
N PHE A 137 30.08 -3.36 16.07
CA PHE A 137 30.65 -4.71 15.84
C PHE A 137 30.84 -5.51 17.13
N CYS A 138 30.80 -6.82 17.00
CA CYS A 138 31.18 -7.84 17.96
C CYS A 138 32.71 -7.96 18.06
N ALA A 139 33.23 -8.14 19.27
CA ALA A 139 34.66 -8.37 19.46
C ALA A 139 35.07 -9.81 19.08
N GLY A 140 36.20 -9.95 18.40
CA GLY A 140 36.76 -11.24 17.97
C GLY A 140 37.67 -11.93 19.01
N VAL A 141 38.22 -13.10 18.63
CA VAL A 141 39.05 -13.99 19.47
C VAL A 141 40.55 -13.67 19.41
N GLU A 142 41.00 -12.96 18.37
CA GLU A 142 42.38 -12.49 18.25
C GLU A 142 42.49 -11.07 18.84
N HIS A 143 43.62 -10.75 19.47
CA HIS A 143 44.06 -9.36 19.75
C HIS A 143 44.28 -8.63 18.40
N ARG A 144 43.22 -8.39 17.63
CA ARG A 144 43.19 -7.24 16.75
C ARG A 144 42.73 -6.12 17.65
N ASP A 145 43.65 -5.22 17.97
CA ASP A 145 43.39 -4.11 18.87
C ASP A 145 42.05 -3.47 18.50
N ALA A 146 41.07 -3.60 19.40
CA ALA A 146 39.76 -2.97 19.25
C ALA A 146 39.88 -1.43 19.25
N THR A 147 41.10 -0.89 19.39
CA THR A 147 41.48 0.51 19.19
C THR A 147 41.37 0.90 17.71
N ILE A 148 40.15 0.94 17.19
CA ILE A 148 39.84 1.66 15.93
C ILE A 148 39.74 3.17 16.20
N PHE A 149 39.73 3.57 17.47
CA PHE A 149 39.43 4.91 17.92
C PHE A 149 40.69 5.63 18.42
N CYS A 150 41.47 6.16 17.46
CA CYS A 150 42.64 7.01 17.68
C CYS A 150 43.76 6.35 18.52
N HIS A 151 44.68 5.65 17.85
CA HIS A 151 45.96 5.26 18.44
C HIS A 151 46.92 6.47 18.49
N ASP A 152 47.63 6.64 19.61
CA ASP A 152 48.66 7.66 19.83
C ASP A 152 49.85 7.43 18.86
N GLY A 153 49.74 7.97 17.65
CA GLY A 153 50.84 8.11 16.69
C GLY A 153 50.96 9.58 16.30
N GLU A 154 52.12 10.16 16.57
CA GLU A 154 52.48 11.56 16.36
C GLU A 154 51.92 12.18 15.05
N GLY A 155 51.15 13.26 15.18
CA GLY A 155 50.88 14.22 14.09
C GLY A 155 49.40 14.56 13.86
N ASN A 156 49.04 15.83 14.07
CA ASN A 156 48.00 16.65 13.40
C ASN A 156 46.71 15.99 12.82
N LEU A 157 46.22 14.88 13.38
CA LEU A 157 44.97 14.27 12.91
C LEU A 157 43.76 15.13 13.33
N PRO A 158 42.78 15.35 12.42
CA PRO A 158 41.62 16.17 12.73
C PRO A 158 40.72 15.46 13.76
N ARG A 159 40.21 16.21 14.73
CA ARG A 159 39.28 15.68 15.75
C ARG A 159 37.95 15.29 15.10
N LEU A 160 37.28 14.27 15.63
CA LEU A 160 35.95 13.86 15.14
C LEU A 160 34.95 15.03 15.15
N SER A 161 34.95 15.81 16.24
CA SER A 161 34.19 17.07 16.37
C SER A 161 34.49 18.12 15.29
N SER A 162 35.70 18.12 14.73
CA SER A 162 36.08 19.01 13.63
C SER A 162 35.69 18.46 12.26
N VAL A 163 35.76 17.14 12.07
CA VAL A 163 35.40 16.47 10.80
C VAL A 163 33.88 16.40 10.62
N LEU A 164 33.13 16.09 11.69
CA LEU A 164 31.68 15.93 11.68
C LEU A 164 31.01 16.79 12.77
N PRO A 165 31.08 18.13 12.67
CA PRO A 165 30.52 19.03 13.68
C PRO A 165 28.98 18.98 13.79
N GLY A 166 28.29 18.36 12.83
CA GLY A 166 26.84 18.21 12.84
C GLY A 166 26.35 16.79 13.11
N LEU A 167 27.20 15.90 13.63
CA LEU A 167 26.79 14.53 13.98
C LEU A 167 25.77 14.58 15.13
N THR A 168 24.60 13.96 14.96
CA THR A 168 23.51 13.97 15.95
C THR A 168 23.37 12.65 16.70
N SER A 169 23.83 11.53 16.12
CA SER A 169 23.76 10.21 16.76
C SER A 169 25.06 9.44 16.54
N LEU A 170 25.65 8.96 17.64
CA LEU A 170 26.87 8.16 17.64
C LEU A 170 26.64 6.87 18.44
N SER A 171 26.87 5.72 17.82
CA SER A 171 26.95 4.42 18.48
C SER A 171 28.32 3.82 18.23
N ILE A 172 29.01 3.40 19.29
CA ILE A 172 30.32 2.77 19.23
C ILE A 172 30.35 1.55 20.16
N SER A 173 30.96 0.46 19.69
CA SER A 173 31.10 -0.76 20.47
C SER A 173 32.55 -1.03 20.91
N ASN A 174 32.69 -1.72 22.06
CA ASN A 174 33.95 -2.29 22.56
C ASN A 174 35.09 -1.29 22.78
N VAL A 175 34.76 -0.08 23.24
CA VAL A 175 35.72 0.99 23.58
C VAL A 175 36.66 0.56 24.73
N GLN A 176 37.95 0.85 24.59
CA GLN A 176 38.97 0.62 25.61
C GLN A 176 39.30 1.89 26.42
N SER A 177 39.89 1.73 27.61
CA SER A 177 40.19 2.84 28.52
C SER A 177 41.16 3.86 27.91
N GLU A 178 42.07 3.41 27.07
CA GLU A 178 43.05 4.22 26.33
C GLU A 178 42.45 5.01 25.16
N ASP A 179 41.24 4.69 24.71
CA ASP A 179 40.62 5.39 23.57
C ASP A 179 40.35 6.86 23.93
N ARG A 180 40.82 7.78 23.09
CA ARG A 180 40.61 9.23 23.28
C ARG A 180 39.36 9.78 22.59
N ILE A 181 38.51 8.91 22.02
CA ILE A 181 37.30 9.34 21.31
C ILE A 181 36.31 10.11 22.21
N VAL A 182 36.26 9.77 23.49
CA VAL A 182 35.45 10.45 24.51
C VAL A 182 35.80 11.94 24.66
N GLU A 183 37.04 12.34 24.37
CA GLU A 183 37.50 13.73 24.42
C GLU A 183 37.15 14.52 23.14
N GLN A 184 36.67 13.84 22.10
CA GLN A 184 36.49 14.38 20.75
C GLN A 184 35.03 14.39 20.29
N LEU A 185 34.07 14.14 21.21
CA LEU A 185 32.65 14.08 20.91
C LEU A 185 32.11 15.41 20.35
N PRO A 186 31.35 15.40 19.24
CA PRO A 186 30.70 16.59 18.71
C PRO A 186 29.62 17.14 19.66
N LEU A 187 29.61 18.46 19.90
CA LEU A 187 28.61 19.11 20.78
C LEU A 187 27.17 19.04 20.26
N SER A 188 26.96 18.71 18.98
CA SER A 188 25.65 18.53 18.35
C SER A 188 24.97 17.20 18.67
N LEU A 189 25.64 16.30 19.39
CA LEU A 189 25.11 14.96 19.68
C LEU A 189 23.81 15.05 20.51
N GLN A 190 22.81 14.32 20.03
CA GLN A 190 21.52 14.11 20.68
C GLN A 190 21.38 12.67 21.20
N ALA A 191 22.07 11.71 20.58
CA ALA A 191 22.10 10.32 21.02
C ALA A 191 23.54 9.80 21.07
N LEU A 192 23.94 9.24 22.20
CA LEU A 192 25.25 8.62 22.42
C LEU A 192 25.08 7.20 22.96
N ARG A 193 25.63 6.22 22.26
CA ARG A 193 25.63 4.81 22.68
C ARG A 193 27.06 4.28 22.72
N VAL A 194 27.47 3.79 23.89
CA VAL A 194 28.76 3.14 24.12
C VAL A 194 28.48 1.73 24.60
N VAL A 195 28.45 0.78 23.66
CA VAL A 195 27.97 -0.58 23.92
C VAL A 195 29.11 -1.59 23.93
N ALA A 196 28.90 -2.77 24.51
CA ALA A 196 29.85 -3.87 24.42
C ALA A 196 29.16 -5.04 23.73
N ARG A 197 29.76 -5.54 22.64
CA ARG A 197 29.15 -6.60 21.82
C ARG A 197 30.09 -7.79 21.69
N ARG A 198 29.57 -8.97 21.97
CA ARG A 198 30.27 -10.25 21.91
C ARG A 198 29.90 -11.01 20.63
N ASP A 199 30.88 -11.72 20.07
CA ASP A 199 30.63 -12.69 18.99
C ASP A 199 30.00 -13.99 19.55
N PRO A 200 28.77 -14.38 19.12
CA PRO A 200 28.06 -15.52 19.70
C PRO A 200 28.60 -16.90 19.30
N TRP A 201 29.38 -17.05 18.22
CA TRP A 201 29.65 -18.37 17.60
C TRP A 201 31.01 -18.99 17.89
N TYR A 202 31.86 -18.38 18.73
CA TYR A 202 33.10 -19.04 19.14
C TYR A 202 32.89 -19.94 20.37
N PRO A 203 32.93 -21.28 20.23
CA PRO A 203 32.78 -22.17 21.35
C PRO A 203 33.95 -21.97 22.31
N THR A 204 33.64 -21.79 23.60
CA THR A 204 34.62 -21.91 24.68
C THR A 204 35.28 -23.27 24.58
N ARG A 205 36.48 -23.36 24.00
CA ARG A 205 37.36 -24.49 24.31
C ARG A 205 37.53 -24.47 25.83
N LYS A 206 37.16 -25.57 26.48
CA LYS A 206 37.08 -25.75 27.94
C LYS A 206 38.36 -25.41 28.73
N SER A 207 39.43 -24.96 28.09
CA SER A 207 40.75 -24.76 28.68
C SER A 207 41.20 -23.30 28.84
N ASP A 208 40.46 -22.29 28.36
CA ASP A 208 40.87 -20.88 28.57
C ASP A 208 39.69 -19.88 28.59
N PRO A 209 39.12 -19.59 29.77
CA PRO A 209 38.05 -18.61 29.94
C PRO A 209 38.51 -17.13 29.82
N TYR A 210 39.78 -16.85 29.52
CA TYR A 210 40.38 -15.50 29.50
C TYR A 210 40.55 -14.88 28.10
N ARG A 211 40.12 -15.55 27.01
CA ARG A 211 40.33 -15.10 25.61
C ARG A 211 39.23 -14.23 24.97
N TRP A 212 38.29 -13.69 25.73
CA TRP A 212 37.24 -12.84 25.17
C TRP A 212 37.63 -11.36 25.25
N HIS A 213 37.89 -10.73 24.10
CA HIS A 213 38.38 -9.34 23.99
C HIS A 213 37.26 -8.31 23.72
N TYR A 214 36.07 -8.44 24.30
CA TYR A 214 35.05 -7.37 24.24
C TYR A 214 35.20 -6.45 25.46
N SER A 215 35.10 -5.14 25.23
CA SER A 215 35.38 -4.12 26.25
C SER A 215 34.09 -3.46 26.73
N SER A 216 33.71 -3.74 27.96
CA SER A 216 32.69 -3.00 28.70
C SER A 216 33.32 -1.91 29.55
N LEU A 217 32.57 -0.86 29.88
CA LEU A 217 33.08 0.23 30.70
C LEU A 217 33.28 -0.24 32.15
N ASN A 218 34.51 -0.19 32.65
CA ASN A 218 34.75 -0.28 34.09
C ASN A 218 34.23 1.01 34.77
N GLU A 219 34.26 1.06 36.10
CA GLU A 219 33.71 2.19 36.85
C GLU A 219 34.40 3.53 36.53
N ILE A 220 35.74 3.54 36.41
CA ILE A 220 36.53 4.75 36.09
C ILE A 220 36.14 5.29 34.72
N ASP A 221 36.07 4.41 33.71
CA ASP A 221 35.69 4.80 32.36
C ASP A 221 34.22 5.23 32.29
N THR A 222 33.35 4.60 33.08
CA THR A 222 31.94 5.00 33.18
C THR A 222 31.83 6.46 33.61
N PHE A 223 32.53 6.88 34.66
CA PHE A 223 32.55 8.29 35.09
C PHE A 223 33.17 9.21 34.05
N ARG A 224 34.25 8.79 33.37
CA ARG A 224 34.85 9.56 32.27
C ARG A 224 33.85 9.81 31.13
N TRP A 225 33.03 8.81 30.79
CA TRP A 225 31.99 8.94 29.78
C TRP A 225 30.80 9.80 30.24
N ILE A 226 30.43 9.74 31.53
CA ILE A 226 29.43 10.62 32.13
C ILE A 226 29.89 12.09 32.08
N ASP A 227 31.15 12.37 32.44
CA ASP A 227 31.72 13.72 32.39
C ASP A 227 31.77 14.28 30.96
N ALA A 228 31.96 13.43 29.97
CA ALA A 228 31.89 13.83 28.57
C ALA A 228 30.45 14.08 28.12
N ALA A 229 29.51 13.22 28.52
CA ALA A 229 28.08 13.39 28.25
C ALA A 229 27.52 14.68 28.87
N ALA A 230 28.00 15.07 30.05
CA ALA A 230 27.64 16.31 30.74
C ALA A 230 27.89 17.57 29.89
N LYS A 231 28.86 17.52 28.96
CA LYS A 231 29.22 18.64 28.08
C LYS A 231 28.31 18.73 26.84
N LEU A 232 27.42 17.75 26.62
CA LEU A 232 26.55 17.65 25.45
C LEU A 232 25.14 18.18 25.77
N ALA A 233 24.96 19.49 25.63
CA ALA A 233 23.71 20.18 26.00
C ALA A 233 22.44 19.67 25.30
N TYR A 234 22.57 19.02 24.14
CA TYR A 234 21.45 18.49 23.35
C TYR A 234 21.22 16.98 23.52
N LEU A 235 21.99 16.31 24.38
CA LEU A 235 21.93 14.86 24.57
C LEU A 235 20.62 14.43 25.23
N VAL A 236 19.75 13.75 24.49
CA VAL A 236 18.45 13.23 24.97
C VAL A 236 18.44 11.70 25.11
N GLU A 237 19.42 11.01 24.54
CA GLU A 237 19.56 9.56 24.61
C GLU A 237 20.98 9.15 24.99
N LEU A 238 21.11 8.34 26.04
CA LEU A 238 22.38 7.78 26.50
C LEU A 238 22.24 6.26 26.68
N ALA A 239 23.14 5.49 26.05
CA ALA A 239 23.25 4.05 26.30
C ALA A 239 24.69 3.68 26.69
N LEU A 240 24.87 2.94 27.78
CA LEU A 240 26.18 2.46 28.24
C LEU A 240 26.14 0.97 28.58
N THR A 241 27.14 0.20 28.13
CA THR A 241 27.36 -1.17 28.61
C THR A 241 28.48 -1.19 29.65
N LEU A 242 28.11 -1.52 30.88
CA LEU A 242 28.94 -1.50 32.09
C LEU A 242 29.52 -2.88 32.38
N GLU A 243 30.69 -2.93 33.00
CA GLU A 243 31.29 -4.19 33.49
C GLU A 243 30.46 -4.80 34.63
N ASN A 244 29.97 -3.94 35.52
CA ASN A 244 29.17 -4.31 36.69
C ASN A 244 27.72 -3.82 36.53
N ALA A 245 26.80 -4.37 37.34
CA ALA A 245 25.43 -3.90 37.39
C ALA A 245 25.36 -2.38 37.71
N PRO A 246 24.42 -1.62 37.12
CA PRO A 246 24.27 -0.19 37.40
C PRO A 246 24.12 0.10 38.89
N SER A 247 24.99 0.94 39.45
CA SER A 247 24.97 1.31 40.88
C SER A 247 24.21 2.63 41.11
N PRO A 248 23.64 2.86 42.31
CA PRO A 248 23.05 4.16 42.67
C PRO A 248 24.00 5.33 42.44
N THR A 249 25.31 5.15 42.69
CA THR A 249 26.33 6.18 42.45
C THR A 249 26.43 6.55 40.97
N VAL A 250 26.49 5.54 40.08
CA VAL A 250 26.53 5.77 38.62
C VAL A 250 25.23 6.41 38.13
N LEU A 251 24.07 5.92 38.59
CA LEU A 251 22.77 6.47 38.23
C LEU A 251 22.61 7.93 38.67
N ALA A 252 23.01 8.25 39.91
CA ALA A 252 22.95 9.61 40.44
C ALA A 252 23.88 10.57 39.68
N ALA A 253 25.06 10.08 39.30
CA ALA A 253 26.00 10.84 38.47
C ALA A 253 25.42 11.13 37.08
N ILE A 254 24.81 10.14 36.41
CA ILE A 254 24.10 10.33 35.14
C ILE A 254 22.95 11.33 35.31
N ALA A 255 22.12 11.15 36.33
CA ALA A 255 20.95 11.99 36.57
C ALA A 255 21.33 13.46 36.83
N SER A 256 22.42 13.69 37.57
CA SER A 256 22.96 15.02 37.83
C SER A 256 23.65 15.63 36.61
N ALA A 257 24.38 14.82 35.82
CA ALA A 257 25.14 15.28 34.67
C ALA A 257 24.27 15.60 33.45
N CYS A 258 23.22 14.81 33.25
CA CYS A 258 22.37 14.85 32.05
C CYS A 258 20.87 14.83 32.42
N PRO A 259 20.34 15.84 33.13
CA PRO A 259 18.94 15.90 33.56
C PRO A 259 17.93 15.89 32.40
N GLN A 260 18.36 16.29 31.20
CA GLN A 260 17.55 16.41 29.99
C GLN A 260 17.30 15.08 29.24
N LEU A 261 17.82 13.95 29.73
CA LEU A 261 17.65 12.64 29.09
C LEU A 261 16.18 12.22 29.01
N ARG A 262 15.77 11.76 27.83
CA ARG A 262 14.48 11.14 27.55
C ARG A 262 14.58 9.63 27.40
N ILE A 263 15.75 9.12 27.02
CA ILE A 263 16.02 7.69 26.87
C ILE A 263 17.33 7.37 27.60
N LEU A 264 17.29 6.39 28.49
CA LEU A 264 18.46 5.87 29.21
C LEU A 264 18.51 4.36 29.08
N GLU A 265 19.65 3.83 28.63
CA GLU A 265 19.89 2.40 28.50
C GLU A 265 21.20 2.02 29.22
N LEU A 266 21.13 1.13 30.21
CA LEU A 266 22.28 0.68 30.98
C LEU A 266 22.29 -0.85 31.02
N GLU A 267 23.27 -1.43 30.35
CA GLU A 267 23.42 -2.88 30.20
C GLU A 267 24.63 -3.39 30.99
N GLN A 268 24.54 -4.56 31.62
CA GLN A 268 25.69 -5.26 32.21
C GLN A 268 26.25 -6.30 31.23
N ALA A 269 27.52 -6.15 30.86
CA ALA A 269 28.17 -6.96 29.81
C ALA A 269 28.41 -8.44 30.20
N ARG A 270 28.85 -8.71 31.45
CA ARG A 270 29.27 -10.04 31.93
C ARG A 270 28.20 -10.77 32.76
N PHE A 271 26.93 -10.67 32.36
CA PHE A 271 25.82 -11.25 33.11
C PHE A 271 25.97 -12.78 33.33
N GLU A 272 26.58 -13.50 32.38
CA GLU A 272 26.74 -14.97 32.42
C GLU A 272 27.82 -15.49 33.40
N LYS A 273 28.76 -14.65 33.85
CA LYS A 273 29.89 -15.06 34.72
C LYS A 273 29.72 -14.61 36.17
N ASN A 274 28.99 -13.52 36.39
CA ASN A 274 28.70 -12.97 37.72
C ASN A 274 27.23 -13.23 38.05
N TYR A 275 26.89 -14.48 38.41
CA TYR A 275 25.60 -14.89 39.01
C TYR A 275 25.44 -14.27 40.41
N ARG A 276 25.55 -12.96 40.52
CA ARG A 276 25.53 -12.25 41.79
C ARG A 276 24.48 -11.17 41.67
N MET A 277 23.37 -11.42 42.36
CA MET A 277 22.26 -10.49 42.59
C MET A 277 22.75 -9.05 42.60
N SER A 278 21.97 -8.15 41.97
CA SER A 278 22.20 -6.71 42.15
C SER A 278 22.35 -6.44 43.64
N PRO A 279 23.49 -5.88 44.11
CA PRO A 279 23.67 -5.58 45.53
C PRO A 279 22.80 -4.40 45.97
N TYR A 280 22.04 -3.81 45.05
CA TYR A 280 21.24 -2.62 45.24
C TYR A 280 19.75 -2.94 45.15
N THR A 281 18.97 -2.36 46.07
CA THR A 281 17.50 -2.42 46.08
C THR A 281 16.90 -1.58 44.95
N THR A 282 15.73 -1.97 44.45
CA THR A 282 15.00 -1.19 43.43
C THR A 282 14.79 0.25 43.88
N GLU A 283 14.44 0.47 45.15
CA GLU A 283 14.26 1.80 45.76
C GLU A 283 15.53 2.65 45.64
N SER A 284 16.70 2.09 45.98
CA SER A 284 17.97 2.83 45.89
C SER A 284 18.35 3.22 44.46
N LEU A 285 17.95 2.42 43.45
CA LEU A 285 18.16 2.74 42.04
C LEU A 285 17.16 3.80 41.56
N VAL A 286 15.90 3.71 42.01
CA VAL A 286 14.84 4.68 41.74
C VAL A 286 15.20 6.05 42.29
N GLU A 287 15.64 6.13 43.56
CA GLU A 287 16.04 7.37 44.22
C GLU A 287 17.16 8.09 43.46
N ALA A 288 18.14 7.34 42.96
CA ALA A 288 19.25 7.87 42.17
C ALA A 288 18.83 8.51 40.84
N LEU A 289 17.66 8.14 40.29
CA LEU A 289 17.16 8.64 39.00
C LEU A 289 16.10 9.74 39.11
N ILE A 290 15.68 10.13 40.32
CA ILE A 290 14.57 11.08 40.54
C ILE A 290 14.76 12.42 39.81
N GLN A 291 16.00 12.85 39.58
CA GLN A 291 16.31 14.11 38.89
C GLN A 291 16.04 14.08 37.37
N LEU A 292 15.87 12.88 36.78
CA LEU A 292 15.53 12.74 35.36
C LEU A 292 14.02 12.91 35.10
N HIS A 293 13.55 14.15 35.25
CA HIS A 293 12.11 14.46 35.16
C HIS A 293 11.51 14.22 33.76
N ASP A 294 12.32 14.26 32.71
CA ASP A 294 11.90 14.10 31.31
C ASP A 294 12.13 12.68 30.76
N LEU A 295 12.60 11.74 31.59
CA LEU A 295 12.87 10.36 31.16
C LEU A 295 11.58 9.64 30.76
N ARG A 296 11.53 9.16 29.52
CA ARG A 296 10.39 8.47 28.91
C ARG A 296 10.61 6.97 28.73
N ASP A 297 11.81 6.56 28.31
CA ASP A 297 12.17 5.14 28.16
C ASP A 297 13.40 4.83 29.01
N LEU A 298 13.26 3.87 29.94
CA LEU A 298 14.36 3.36 30.75
C LEU A 298 14.59 1.89 30.43
N ARG A 299 15.81 1.54 30.03
CA ARG A 299 16.25 0.15 29.87
C ARG A 299 17.40 -0.09 30.81
N ILE A 300 17.24 -1.01 31.75
CA ILE A 300 18.24 -1.22 32.79
C ILE A 300 18.41 -2.70 33.06
N THR A 301 19.66 -3.14 33.18
CA THR A 301 19.96 -4.48 33.69
C THR A 301 19.72 -4.52 35.20
N MET A 302 18.84 -5.40 35.64
CA MET A 302 18.54 -5.66 37.04
C MET A 302 18.48 -7.16 37.28
N GLU A 303 19.30 -7.66 38.20
CA GLU A 303 19.19 -9.03 38.69
C GLU A 303 18.43 -9.00 40.03
N ILE A 304 17.12 -9.27 39.99
CA ILE A 304 16.29 -9.34 41.19
C ILE A 304 16.42 -10.74 41.78
N GLY A 305 16.84 -10.79 43.04
CA GLY A 305 17.14 -12.00 43.77
C GLY A 305 15.98 -12.99 43.90
N VAL A 306 16.37 -14.22 44.11
CA VAL A 306 15.54 -15.38 44.37
C VAL A 306 14.81 -15.23 45.71
N HIS A 307 13.50 -14.96 45.70
CA HIS A 307 12.60 -15.59 46.68
C HIS A 307 12.38 -17.04 46.27
N ASN A 308 13.42 -17.88 46.35
CA ASN A 308 13.17 -19.32 46.51
C ASN A 308 12.72 -19.44 47.96
N PRO A 309 11.52 -19.96 48.23
CA PRO A 309 11.28 -20.57 49.51
C PRO A 309 12.41 -21.58 49.72
N PRO A 310 12.97 -21.71 50.93
CA PRO A 310 14.01 -22.70 51.19
C PRO A 310 13.52 -24.04 50.65
N VAL A 311 14.21 -24.57 49.63
CA VAL A 311 13.94 -25.89 49.09
C VAL A 311 14.34 -26.91 50.15
N ARG A 312 13.49 -27.07 51.17
CA ARG A 312 13.41 -28.29 51.93
C ARG A 312 12.89 -29.33 50.95
N LYS A 313 13.77 -30.22 50.50
CA LYS A 313 13.50 -31.52 49.86
C LYS A 313 12.00 -31.77 49.60
N GLN A 314 11.46 -31.21 48.53
CA GLN A 314 10.17 -31.62 47.98
C GLN A 314 10.42 -32.25 46.61
N SER A 315 9.76 -33.37 46.39
CA SER A 315 10.07 -34.40 45.39
C SER A 315 9.63 -34.09 43.96
N TYR A 316 9.24 -32.86 43.63
CA TYR A 316 8.90 -32.47 42.25
C TYR A 316 9.27 -30.99 41.97
N PRO A 317 9.91 -30.67 40.84
CA PRO A 317 10.18 -29.28 40.47
C PRO A 317 8.87 -28.54 40.18
N PRO A 318 8.70 -27.28 40.62
CA PRO A 318 7.53 -26.48 40.30
C PRO A 318 7.37 -26.30 38.77
N SER A 319 6.13 -26.25 38.28
CA SER A 319 5.85 -26.11 36.84
C SER A 319 6.44 -24.82 36.28
N TYR A 320 6.94 -24.85 35.03
CA TYR A 320 7.52 -23.69 34.34
C TYR A 320 6.62 -22.44 34.37
N ALA A 321 5.30 -22.65 34.32
CA ALA A 321 4.30 -21.60 34.43
C ALA A 321 4.33 -20.84 35.78
N SER A 322 4.56 -21.54 36.89
CA SER A 322 4.59 -20.94 38.24
C SER A 322 5.81 -20.04 38.45
N ILE A 323 6.99 -20.46 37.97
CA ILE A 323 8.23 -19.69 38.01
C ILE A 323 8.09 -18.42 37.14
N ARG A 324 7.50 -18.55 35.94
CA ARG A 324 7.29 -17.42 35.03
C ARG A 324 6.27 -16.41 35.57
N ALA A 325 5.22 -16.86 36.25
CA ALA A 325 4.21 -16.01 36.86
C ALA A 325 4.75 -15.20 38.06
N ALA A 326 5.53 -15.86 38.94
CA ALA A 326 6.20 -15.18 40.06
C ALA A 326 7.19 -14.11 39.56
N LYS A 327 8.01 -14.45 38.55
CA LYS A 327 8.95 -13.50 37.91
C LYS A 327 8.24 -12.32 37.26
N ARG A 328 7.13 -12.54 36.56
CA ARG A 328 6.34 -11.45 35.96
C ARG A 328 5.77 -10.50 37.02
N SER A 329 5.32 -11.04 38.15
CA SER A 329 4.75 -10.23 39.24
C SER A 329 5.82 -9.33 39.84
N LEU A 330 7.02 -9.87 40.11
CA LEU A 330 8.18 -9.13 40.63
C LEU A 330 8.61 -7.98 39.68
N LEU A 331 8.75 -8.27 38.39
CA LEU A 331 9.09 -7.24 37.38
C LEU A 331 8.02 -6.13 37.30
N GLN A 332 6.74 -6.45 37.54
CA GLN A 332 5.67 -5.45 37.60
C GLN A 332 5.73 -4.63 38.88
N GLU A 333 6.08 -5.22 40.03
CA GLU A 333 6.28 -4.49 41.28
C GLU A 333 7.44 -3.51 41.16
N ASP A 334 8.58 -3.96 40.62
CA ASP A 334 9.74 -3.09 40.39
C ASP A 334 9.44 -2.00 39.36
N GLY A 335 8.83 -2.36 38.23
CA GLY A 335 8.41 -1.39 37.22
C GLY A 335 7.45 -0.33 37.77
N LEU A 336 6.58 -0.71 38.72
CA LEU A 336 5.66 0.20 39.39
C LEU A 336 6.40 1.20 40.30
N LEU A 337 7.48 0.79 40.98
CA LEU A 337 8.30 1.69 41.78
C LEU A 337 8.94 2.79 40.91
N PHE A 338 9.54 2.42 39.77
CA PHE A 338 10.05 3.39 38.80
C PHE A 338 8.95 4.30 38.25
N ALA A 339 7.80 3.74 37.85
CA ALA A 339 6.69 4.52 37.30
C ALA A 339 6.10 5.56 38.27
N LYS A 340 6.12 5.26 39.58
CA LYS A 340 5.68 6.19 40.64
C LYS A 340 6.64 7.37 40.82
N ALA A 341 7.95 7.10 40.81
CA ALA A 341 8.96 8.13 41.02
C ALA A 341 9.23 8.98 39.78
N LEU A 342 9.31 8.35 38.60
CA LEU A 342 9.64 8.99 37.33
C LEU A 342 8.34 9.34 36.59
N ARG A 343 7.90 10.60 36.69
CA ARG A 343 6.57 11.04 36.24
C ARG A 343 6.36 11.00 34.73
N SER A 344 7.42 11.17 33.95
CA SER A 344 7.36 11.17 32.48
C SER A 344 7.64 9.81 31.87
N LEU A 345 7.90 8.78 32.70
CA LEU A 345 8.22 7.44 32.23
C LEU A 345 7.00 6.84 31.50
N GLU A 346 7.21 6.48 30.23
CA GLU A 346 6.25 5.88 29.31
C GLU A 346 6.54 4.37 29.15
N SER A 347 7.80 3.95 29.13
CA SER A 347 8.18 2.54 29.11
C SER A 347 9.39 2.22 29.99
N ILE A 348 9.43 0.99 30.49
CA ILE A 348 10.57 0.45 31.23
C ILE A 348 10.88 -0.97 30.74
N SER A 349 12.16 -1.27 30.57
CA SER A 349 12.63 -2.60 30.17
C SER A 349 13.68 -3.10 31.14
N PHE A 350 13.54 -4.36 31.55
CA PHE A 350 14.53 -5.04 32.38
C PHE A 350 15.21 -6.16 31.60
N LEU A 351 16.54 -6.22 31.62
CA LEU A 351 17.29 -7.36 31.11
C LEU A 351 17.39 -8.43 32.19
N TYR A 352 16.98 -9.66 31.88
CA TYR A 352 16.96 -10.76 32.84
C TYR A 352 17.45 -12.08 32.23
N HIS A 353 18.17 -12.90 32.99
CA HIS A 353 18.72 -14.18 32.55
C HIS A 353 17.80 -15.36 32.86
N ASN A 354 17.60 -16.23 31.89
CA ASN A 354 16.64 -17.33 32.01
C ASN A 354 17.36 -18.63 32.41
N GLU A 355 17.57 -18.84 33.72
CA GLU A 355 18.35 -19.98 34.26
C GLU A 355 17.78 -21.39 33.91
N THR A 356 16.55 -21.51 33.39
CA THR A 356 15.84 -22.81 33.28
C THR A 356 15.64 -23.35 31.85
N LEU A 357 16.32 -22.85 30.82
CA LEU A 357 16.15 -23.33 29.43
C LEU A 357 17.42 -23.98 28.88
N SER A 358 17.76 -25.18 29.36
CA SER A 358 18.77 -26.04 28.71
C SER A 358 18.19 -26.99 27.64
N LEU A 359 16.94 -26.78 27.19
CA LEU A 359 16.22 -27.73 26.32
C LEU A 359 15.97 -27.26 24.88
N SER A 360 16.31 -26.02 24.53
CA SER A 360 16.27 -25.56 23.14
C SER A 360 17.68 -25.14 22.72
N ARG A 361 18.13 -25.60 21.54
CA ARG A 361 19.35 -25.13 20.85
C ARG A 361 19.27 -23.65 20.42
N LEU A 362 18.79 -22.78 21.29
CA LEU A 362 18.67 -21.33 21.11
C LEU A 362 19.69 -20.67 22.04
N ASP A 363 20.81 -20.20 21.47
CA ASP A 363 22.01 -19.67 22.14
C ASP A 363 21.82 -18.29 22.82
N ARG A 364 20.65 -17.96 23.37
CA ARG A 364 20.46 -16.67 24.07
C ARG A 364 19.93 -16.84 25.47
N HIS A 365 20.81 -16.63 26.44
CA HIS A 365 20.54 -16.81 27.86
C HIS A 365 19.91 -15.59 28.57
N SER A 366 19.76 -14.44 27.89
CA SER A 366 19.20 -13.20 28.48
C SER A 366 18.05 -12.61 27.65
N VAL A 367 16.99 -12.12 28.30
CA VAL A 367 15.74 -11.62 27.68
C VAL A 367 15.41 -10.22 28.22
N TRP A 368 15.12 -9.28 27.32
CA TRP A 368 14.57 -7.98 27.67
C TRP A 368 13.05 -8.08 27.89
N TYR A 369 12.60 -7.74 29.09
CA TYR A 369 11.20 -7.66 29.47
C TYR A 369 10.74 -6.20 29.42
N LYS A 370 10.02 -5.84 28.37
CA LYS A 370 9.46 -4.48 28.19
C LYS A 370 8.04 -4.36 28.76
N MET A 371 7.80 -3.28 29.49
CA MET A 371 6.52 -2.89 30.05
C MET A 371 6.19 -1.44 29.70
N ASP A 372 4.90 -1.18 29.47
CA ASP A 372 4.37 0.17 29.30
C ASP A 372 3.86 0.69 30.64
N VAL A 373 4.10 1.98 30.89
CA VAL A 373 3.58 2.71 32.04
C VAL A 373 2.27 3.37 31.63
N VAL A 374 1.16 2.95 32.25
CA VAL A 374 -0.16 3.52 32.00
C VAL A 374 -0.55 4.43 33.16
N ARG A 375 -0.88 5.69 32.84
CA ARG A 375 -1.35 6.68 33.81
C ARG A 375 -2.82 6.97 33.58
N GLY A 376 -3.64 6.80 34.61
CA GLY A 376 -5.09 7.06 34.57
C GLY A 376 -5.44 8.55 34.56
N ARG A 377 -6.74 8.87 34.65
CA ARG A 377 -7.22 10.25 34.87
C ARG A 377 -6.67 10.81 36.18
N THR A 378 -6.61 12.14 36.30
CA THR A 378 -6.04 12.88 37.43
C THR A 378 -6.40 12.26 38.80
N GLY A 379 -5.39 11.79 39.53
CA GLY A 379 -5.52 11.22 40.88
C GLY A 379 -5.37 9.69 40.99
N GLN A 380 -5.30 8.94 39.89
CA GLN A 380 -5.02 7.49 39.94
C GLN A 380 -3.50 7.20 39.93
N PRO A 381 -3.01 6.25 40.76
CA PRO A 381 -1.62 5.83 40.70
C PRO A 381 -1.31 5.17 39.35
N PRO A 382 -0.07 5.32 38.82
CA PRO A 382 0.32 4.63 37.59
C PRO A 382 0.26 3.12 37.80
N PHE A 383 0.06 2.36 36.72
CA PHE A 383 0.28 0.92 36.72
C PHE A 383 1.17 0.53 35.55
N VAL A 384 1.92 -0.56 35.70
CA VAL A 384 2.77 -1.10 34.64
C VAL A 384 2.20 -2.41 34.11
N GLN A 385 2.24 -2.56 32.79
CA GLN A 385 1.81 -3.79 32.13
C GLN A 385 2.86 -4.22 31.11
N PHE A 386 3.13 -5.51 31.02
CA PHE A 386 3.85 -6.05 29.86
C PHE A 386 3.11 -5.64 28.58
N LEU A 387 3.85 -5.42 27.50
CA LEU A 387 3.29 -5.26 26.16
C LEU A 387 2.35 -6.44 25.88
N LYS A 388 1.04 -6.21 26.09
CA LYS A 388 0.01 -7.11 25.60
C LYS A 388 -0.07 -6.83 24.12
N THR A 389 0.63 -7.61 23.32
CA THR A 389 0.06 -7.96 22.01
C THR A 389 -1.27 -8.64 22.33
N LYS A 390 -2.36 -7.86 22.35
CA LYS A 390 -3.71 -8.41 22.39
C LYS A 390 -3.88 -9.12 21.04
N VAL A 391 -3.67 -10.43 21.05
CA VAL A 391 -3.93 -11.25 19.88
C VAL A 391 -5.42 -11.54 19.90
N ASP A 392 -6.16 -10.93 18.98
CA ASP A 392 -7.60 -11.11 18.86
C ASP A 392 -7.96 -12.33 18.02
N VAL A 393 -7.09 -12.70 17.07
CA VAL A 393 -7.24 -13.87 16.19
C VAL A 393 -5.86 -14.49 15.91
N MET A 394 -5.78 -15.82 15.98
CA MET A 394 -4.64 -16.62 15.52
C MET A 394 -5.17 -17.68 14.57
N LEU A 395 -4.65 -17.75 13.34
CA LEU A 395 -5.13 -18.68 12.33
C LEU A 395 -3.98 -19.26 11.50
N GLY A 396 -4.12 -20.50 11.05
CA GLY A 396 -3.12 -21.15 10.22
C GLY A 396 -3.28 -22.67 10.18
N ASP A 397 -2.33 -23.31 9.51
CA ASP A 397 -2.10 -24.75 9.55
C ASP A 397 -1.13 -25.07 10.69
N PHE A 398 -1.63 -25.77 11.71
CA PHE A 398 -0.87 -26.09 12.91
C PHE A 398 -0.16 -27.45 12.83
N ASN A 399 -0.42 -28.26 11.78
CA ASN A 399 0.15 -29.60 11.59
C ASN A 399 0.01 -30.55 12.82
N VAL A 400 -0.94 -30.28 13.71
CA VAL A 400 -1.18 -31.03 14.96
C VAL A 400 -2.68 -31.24 15.14
N VAL A 401 -3.08 -32.37 15.71
CA VAL A 401 -4.46 -32.70 16.09
C VAL A 401 -4.62 -32.62 17.62
N GLU A 402 -5.46 -31.69 18.10
CA GLU A 402 -5.71 -31.50 19.55
C GLU A 402 -6.67 -32.53 20.15
N ASP A 403 -7.65 -33.02 19.38
CA ASP A 403 -8.70 -33.93 19.85
C ASP A 403 -8.84 -35.12 18.88
N MET A 404 -9.04 -36.33 19.38
CA MET A 404 -9.29 -37.52 18.53
C MET A 404 -10.50 -37.34 17.60
N LEU A 405 -11.47 -36.49 17.96
CA LEU A 405 -12.61 -36.12 17.11
C LEU A 405 -12.21 -35.35 15.85
N ASP A 406 -11.00 -34.79 15.80
CA ASP A 406 -10.46 -34.06 14.65
C ASP A 406 -9.71 -34.95 13.66
N ARG A 407 -9.74 -36.28 13.83
CA ARG A 407 -9.06 -37.21 12.93
C ARG A 407 -9.88 -38.46 12.61
N LEU A 408 -9.69 -38.98 11.39
CA LEU A 408 -10.25 -40.25 10.93
C LEU A 408 -9.16 -41.08 10.21
N PRO A 409 -8.80 -42.28 10.71
CA PRO A 409 -9.28 -42.94 11.93
C PRO A 409 -8.76 -42.26 13.21
N ALA A 410 -9.44 -42.47 14.34
CA ALA A 410 -9.14 -41.75 15.59
C ALA A 410 -7.87 -42.27 16.30
N TYR A 411 -6.89 -41.39 16.53
CA TYR A 411 -5.71 -41.65 17.39
C TYR A 411 -5.07 -40.34 17.86
N ASN A 412 -4.21 -40.41 18.89
CA ASN A 412 -3.54 -39.25 19.49
C ASN A 412 -2.24 -38.86 18.75
N ASP A 413 -1.99 -37.55 18.64
CA ASP A 413 -0.69 -37.00 18.23
C ASP A 413 0.32 -36.98 19.40
N ALA A 414 1.57 -36.62 19.10
CA ALA A 414 2.63 -36.47 20.10
C ALA A 414 2.26 -35.43 21.17
N ASN A 415 2.23 -35.84 22.45
CA ASN A 415 1.80 -35.02 23.58
C ASN A 415 2.54 -33.67 23.68
N GLU A 416 3.84 -33.65 23.39
CA GLU A 416 4.67 -32.44 23.51
C GLU A 416 4.18 -31.28 22.64
N ALA A 417 3.78 -31.56 21.39
CA ALA A 417 3.32 -30.54 20.46
C ALA A 417 1.92 -30.01 20.81
N VAL A 418 1.03 -30.91 21.26
CA VAL A 418 -0.33 -30.57 21.71
C VAL A 418 -0.29 -29.74 23.00
N GLU A 419 0.59 -30.11 23.93
CA GLU A 419 0.83 -29.36 25.17
C GLU A 419 1.37 -27.96 24.89
N ALA A 420 2.38 -27.83 24.01
CA ALA A 420 2.94 -26.53 23.63
C ALA A 420 1.90 -25.60 22.99
N LEU A 421 1.04 -26.13 22.10
CA LEU A 421 -0.04 -25.36 21.48
C LEU A 421 -1.10 -24.94 22.51
N THR A 422 -1.43 -25.85 23.44
CA THR A 422 -2.37 -25.58 24.55
C THR A 422 -1.84 -24.47 25.46
N GLU A 423 -0.56 -24.51 25.83
CA GLU A 423 0.08 -23.45 26.63
C GLU A 423 0.06 -22.10 25.90
N LEU A 424 0.39 -22.08 24.61
CA LEU A 424 0.36 -20.86 23.79
C LEU A 424 -1.04 -20.26 23.74
N ARG A 425 -2.07 -21.09 23.46
CA ARG A 425 -3.47 -20.67 23.43
C ARG A 425 -3.91 -20.07 24.77
N ASN A 426 -3.60 -20.75 25.88
CA ASN A 426 -3.94 -20.29 27.22
C ASN A 426 -3.22 -18.98 27.57
N HIS A 427 -1.97 -18.82 27.14
CA HIS A 427 -1.21 -17.58 27.31
C HIS A 427 -1.85 -16.39 26.60
N LEU A 428 -2.31 -16.62 25.37
CA LEU A 428 -2.94 -15.62 24.52
C LEU A 428 -4.43 -15.42 24.82
N ARG A 429 -5.02 -16.24 25.70
CA ARG A 429 -6.46 -16.28 26.01
C ARG A 429 -7.33 -16.45 24.77
N LEU A 430 -6.88 -17.35 23.89
CA LEU A 430 -7.59 -17.68 22.67
C LEU A 430 -8.40 -18.96 22.87
N ALA A 431 -9.48 -19.14 22.11
CA ALA A 431 -10.27 -20.37 22.08
C ALA A 431 -10.44 -20.84 20.64
N ASP A 432 -10.50 -22.15 20.42
CA ASP A 432 -10.80 -22.72 19.10
C ASP A 432 -12.26 -22.42 18.77
N GLY A 433 -12.52 -21.51 17.84
CA GLY A 433 -13.87 -21.06 17.58
C GLY A 433 -14.74 -22.06 16.85
N TRP A 434 -14.16 -22.94 16.03
CA TRP A 434 -14.90 -24.03 15.41
C TRP A 434 -15.33 -25.05 16.47
N ARG A 435 -14.40 -25.50 17.32
CA ARG A 435 -14.70 -26.51 18.36
C ARG A 435 -15.61 -25.98 19.46
N THR A 436 -15.47 -24.70 19.79
CA THR A 436 -16.40 -24.02 20.73
C THR A 436 -17.82 -23.97 20.17
N THR A 437 -17.96 -23.70 18.87
CA THR A 437 -19.28 -23.65 18.19
C THR A 437 -19.87 -25.04 17.97
N TYR A 438 -19.03 -26.03 17.66
CA TYR A 438 -19.44 -27.41 17.37
C TYR A 438 -18.65 -28.42 18.23
N PRO A 439 -19.04 -28.63 19.51
CA PRO A 439 -18.26 -29.42 20.45
C PRO A 439 -18.04 -30.89 20.04
N THR A 440 -19.02 -31.49 19.35
CA THR A 440 -19.02 -32.93 19.02
C THR A 440 -19.01 -33.22 17.52
N LYS A 441 -19.16 -32.20 16.67
CA LYS A 441 -19.26 -32.40 15.21
C LYS A 441 -17.90 -32.76 14.64
N LYS A 442 -17.81 -33.90 13.95
CA LYS A 442 -16.64 -34.33 13.18
C LYS A 442 -16.65 -33.67 11.80
N ALA A 443 -15.63 -32.88 11.52
CA ALA A 443 -15.37 -32.24 10.22
C ALA A 443 -13.85 -32.01 10.07
N TYR A 444 -13.34 -32.21 8.86
CA TYR A 444 -11.89 -32.27 8.61
C TYR A 444 -11.48 -31.24 7.56
N SER A 445 -10.32 -30.62 7.74
CA SER A 445 -9.77 -29.62 6.84
C SER A 445 -8.76 -30.20 5.84
N PHE A 446 -8.23 -31.38 6.09
CA PHE A 446 -7.21 -32.04 5.28
C PHE A 446 -7.63 -33.47 4.91
N LEU A 447 -7.38 -33.87 3.65
CA LEU A 447 -7.58 -35.22 3.15
C LEU A 447 -6.28 -35.75 2.53
N GLN A 448 -5.77 -36.86 3.07
CA GLN A 448 -4.64 -37.59 2.49
C GLN A 448 -5.15 -38.60 1.47
N GLU A 449 -4.98 -38.31 0.17
CA GLU A 449 -5.61 -39.10 -0.91
C GLU A 449 -5.13 -40.56 -0.98
N ALA A 450 -3.86 -40.83 -0.66
CA ALA A 450 -3.29 -42.18 -0.74
C ALA A 450 -3.88 -43.15 0.29
N THR A 451 -4.19 -42.64 1.48
CA THR A 451 -4.64 -43.43 2.64
C THR A 451 -6.11 -43.18 2.96
N GLY A 452 -6.75 -42.18 2.36
CA GLY A 452 -8.10 -41.71 2.71
C GLY A 452 -8.22 -41.08 4.10
N THR A 453 -7.11 -40.93 4.84
CA THR A 453 -7.13 -40.37 6.20
C THR A 453 -7.45 -38.89 6.18
N GLN A 454 -8.18 -38.43 7.20
CA GLN A 454 -8.65 -37.05 7.29
C GLN A 454 -8.29 -36.43 8.63
N SER A 455 -7.96 -35.15 8.64
CA SER A 455 -7.60 -34.42 9.87
C SER A 455 -8.06 -32.96 9.82
N ARG A 456 -8.37 -32.36 10.98
CA ARG A 456 -8.57 -30.91 11.11
C ARG A 456 -7.27 -30.28 11.59
N LEU A 457 -6.47 -29.78 10.66
CA LEU A 457 -5.15 -29.17 10.90
C LEU A 457 -5.21 -27.64 10.86
N ASP A 458 -6.09 -27.12 10.01
CA ASP A 458 -6.32 -25.69 9.82
C ASP A 458 -7.30 -25.20 10.90
N ARG A 459 -6.88 -24.20 11.69
CA ARG A 459 -7.70 -23.66 12.79
C ARG A 459 -7.72 -22.14 12.82
N ILE A 460 -8.81 -21.58 13.34
CA ILE A 460 -8.92 -20.17 13.70
C ILE A 460 -9.26 -20.13 15.20
N TYR A 461 -8.32 -19.61 15.97
CA TYR A 461 -8.51 -19.29 17.36
C TYR A 461 -8.85 -17.81 17.51
N THR A 462 -9.78 -17.50 18.40
CA THR A 462 -10.23 -16.12 18.62
C THR A 462 -10.25 -15.79 20.11
N SER A 463 -10.10 -14.51 20.44
CA SER A 463 -10.39 -14.01 21.78
C SER A 463 -11.89 -14.13 22.07
N GLU A 464 -12.27 -14.15 23.35
CA GLU A 464 -13.68 -14.23 23.76
C GLU A 464 -14.52 -13.06 23.19
N GLU A 465 -13.93 -11.86 23.12
CA GLU A 465 -14.57 -10.66 22.57
C GLU A 465 -14.86 -10.78 21.07
N VAL A 466 -13.91 -11.32 20.29
CA VAL A 466 -14.14 -11.58 18.86
C VAL A 466 -15.15 -12.71 18.70
N MET A 467 -15.06 -13.76 19.52
CA MET A 467 -15.95 -14.93 19.47
C MET A 467 -17.42 -14.52 19.53
N GLN A 468 -17.78 -13.60 20.42
CA GLN A 468 -19.17 -13.11 20.59
C GLN A 468 -19.76 -12.52 19.29
N ASN A 469 -18.89 -11.94 18.46
CA ASN A 469 -19.23 -11.29 17.21
C ASN A 469 -18.98 -12.18 15.98
N THR A 470 -18.61 -13.45 16.17
CA THR A 470 -18.43 -14.41 15.07
C THR A 470 -19.69 -15.21 14.74
N ARG A 471 -19.86 -15.53 13.46
CA ARG A 471 -20.95 -16.36 12.92
C ARG A 471 -20.43 -17.19 11.74
N GLU A 472 -21.21 -18.20 11.33
CA GLU A 472 -20.95 -18.97 10.12
C GLU A 472 -19.54 -19.58 10.04
N TRP A 473 -19.15 -20.29 11.10
CA TRP A 473 -17.97 -21.15 11.09
C TRP A 473 -18.17 -22.23 10.02
N ASN A 474 -17.28 -22.26 9.01
CA ASN A 474 -17.36 -23.16 7.84
C ASN A 474 -16.01 -23.84 7.55
N ILE A 475 -16.07 -25.11 7.16
CA ILE A 475 -14.97 -25.86 6.53
C ILE A 475 -15.49 -26.33 5.18
N GLU A 476 -15.01 -25.72 4.09
CA GLU A 476 -15.47 -26.01 2.74
C GLU A 476 -14.31 -26.27 1.80
N PRO A 477 -14.45 -27.12 0.76
CA PRO A 477 -13.37 -27.29 -0.17
C PRO A 477 -12.96 -25.94 -0.80
N SER A 478 -11.67 -25.76 -1.10
CA SER A 478 -11.14 -24.47 -1.57
C SER A 478 -11.50 -24.17 -3.03
N GLY A 479 -11.99 -25.17 -3.75
CA GLY A 479 -12.15 -25.12 -5.21
C GLY A 479 -10.83 -24.93 -5.96
N ILE A 480 -9.66 -25.13 -5.34
CA ILE A 480 -8.33 -25.09 -5.98
C ILE A 480 -7.98 -26.51 -6.48
N PRO A 481 -7.54 -26.70 -7.74
CA PRO A 481 -7.15 -28.02 -8.22
C PRO A 481 -5.88 -28.49 -7.51
N GLY A 482 -5.87 -29.74 -7.04
CA GLY A 482 -4.72 -30.31 -6.33
C GLY A 482 -4.53 -29.79 -4.90
N ALA A 483 -5.45 -28.99 -4.37
CA ALA A 483 -5.45 -28.66 -2.94
C ALA A 483 -5.96 -29.85 -2.14
N ASP A 484 -5.10 -30.32 -1.25
CA ASP A 484 -5.31 -31.32 -0.20
C ASP A 484 -5.92 -30.70 1.08
N HIS A 485 -5.85 -29.37 1.21
CA HIS A 485 -6.55 -28.61 2.25
C HIS A 485 -7.88 -27.97 1.78
N LYS A 486 -8.83 -27.91 2.71
CA LYS A 486 -10.10 -27.18 2.64
C LYS A 486 -9.93 -25.79 3.22
N LEU A 487 -10.72 -24.85 2.71
CA LEU A 487 -10.77 -23.49 3.25
C LEU A 487 -11.58 -23.50 4.55
N ILE A 488 -10.98 -22.99 5.62
CA ILE A 488 -11.68 -22.65 6.85
C ILE A 488 -12.06 -21.17 6.82
N SER A 489 -13.27 -20.83 7.26
CA SER A 489 -13.72 -19.45 7.29
C SER A 489 -14.69 -19.18 8.45
N VAL A 490 -14.74 -17.91 8.85
CA VAL A 490 -15.66 -17.37 9.85
C VAL A 490 -16.05 -15.96 9.44
N GLN A 491 -17.29 -15.57 9.71
CA GLN A 491 -17.72 -14.18 9.56
C GLN A 491 -17.59 -13.45 10.89
N ILE A 492 -16.91 -12.31 10.89
CA ILE A 492 -16.78 -11.42 12.05
C ILE A 492 -17.61 -10.18 11.78
N SER A 493 -18.60 -9.91 12.63
CA SER A 493 -19.48 -8.74 12.49
C SER A 493 -18.99 -7.60 13.39
N HIS A 494 -18.78 -6.42 12.83
CA HIS A 494 -18.51 -5.23 13.63
C HIS A 494 -19.83 -4.56 14.02
N GLN A 495 -20.04 -4.29 15.32
CA GLN A 495 -21.33 -3.77 15.82
C GLN A 495 -21.69 -2.40 15.22
N GLU A 496 -20.69 -1.58 14.91
CA GLU A 496 -20.88 -0.25 14.30
C GLU A 496 -20.77 -0.23 12.76
N ALA A 497 -20.64 -1.39 12.10
CA ALA A 497 -20.56 -1.40 10.64
C ALA A 497 -21.88 -0.93 10.01
N PRO A 498 -21.85 -0.03 9.01
CA PRO A 498 -23.04 0.40 8.31
C PRO A 498 -23.65 -0.76 7.51
N TRP A 499 -24.97 -0.76 7.37
CA TRP A 499 -25.65 -1.78 6.57
C TRP A 499 -25.23 -1.69 5.10
N VAL A 500 -24.82 -2.83 4.53
CA VAL A 500 -24.43 -2.92 3.13
C VAL A 500 -25.60 -3.46 2.30
N GLY A 501 -26.03 -2.68 1.31
CA GLY A 501 -27.09 -3.06 0.39
C GLY A 501 -26.68 -4.09 -0.64
N LYS A 502 -27.69 -4.59 -1.37
CA LYS A 502 -27.54 -5.64 -2.39
C LYS A 502 -26.59 -5.25 -3.55
N GLY A 503 -26.30 -3.96 -3.70
CA GLY A 503 -25.49 -3.44 -4.79
C GLY A 503 -26.22 -3.52 -6.14
N ARG A 504 -25.45 -3.44 -7.23
CA ARG A 504 -25.96 -3.64 -8.59
C ARG A 504 -25.63 -5.04 -9.10
N TRP A 505 -26.56 -5.59 -9.86
CA TRP A 505 -26.30 -6.81 -10.63
C TRP A 505 -25.41 -6.49 -11.83
N SER A 506 -24.48 -7.38 -12.14
CA SER A 506 -23.71 -7.36 -13.38
C SER A 506 -23.62 -8.78 -13.92
N ILE A 507 -23.70 -8.94 -15.24
CA ILE A 507 -23.70 -10.25 -15.87
C ILE A 507 -22.49 -11.09 -15.44
N PRO A 508 -22.70 -12.24 -14.78
CA PRO A 508 -21.59 -13.09 -14.36
C PRO A 508 -20.91 -13.78 -15.55
N HIS A 509 -19.58 -13.90 -15.52
CA HIS A 509 -18.82 -14.56 -16.60
C HIS A 509 -19.24 -16.00 -16.90
N HIS A 510 -19.82 -16.72 -15.93
CA HIS A 510 -20.26 -18.10 -16.16
C HIS A 510 -21.51 -18.17 -17.05
N VAL A 511 -22.38 -17.16 -17.01
CA VAL A 511 -23.56 -17.06 -17.89
C VAL A 511 -23.12 -16.88 -19.35
N LEU A 512 -22.02 -16.18 -19.60
CA LEU A 512 -21.48 -15.97 -20.95
C LEU A 512 -21.03 -17.27 -21.65
N ARG A 513 -20.85 -18.37 -20.92
CA ARG A 513 -20.50 -19.70 -21.47
C ARG A 513 -21.70 -20.64 -21.55
N ASP A 514 -22.86 -20.23 -21.05
CA ASP A 514 -24.05 -21.06 -21.06
C ASP A 514 -24.59 -21.25 -22.49
N LYS A 515 -24.77 -22.51 -22.89
CA LYS A 515 -25.18 -22.86 -24.26
C LYS A 515 -26.55 -22.30 -24.62
N LEU A 516 -27.51 -22.39 -23.69
CA LEU A 516 -28.88 -21.91 -23.89
C LEU A 516 -28.92 -20.38 -23.99
N PHE A 517 -28.17 -19.69 -23.13
CA PHE A 517 -28.00 -18.24 -23.22
C PHE A 517 -27.46 -17.82 -24.58
N ARG A 518 -26.34 -18.41 -25.03
CA ARG A 518 -25.71 -18.07 -26.32
C ARG A 518 -26.65 -18.29 -27.50
N ALA A 519 -27.32 -19.45 -27.56
CA ALA A 519 -28.24 -19.76 -28.65
C ALA A 519 -29.40 -18.75 -28.74
N ARG A 520 -29.94 -18.34 -27.58
CA ARG A 520 -31.04 -17.37 -27.55
C ARG A 520 -30.57 -15.96 -27.90
N VAL A 521 -29.35 -15.55 -27.51
CA VAL A 521 -28.78 -14.26 -27.94
C VAL A 521 -28.60 -14.21 -29.47
N GLN A 522 -28.15 -15.29 -30.10
CA GLN A 522 -28.05 -15.37 -31.57
C GLN A 522 -29.43 -15.23 -32.24
N GLN A 523 -30.46 -15.88 -31.68
CA GLN A 523 -31.82 -15.79 -32.19
C GLN A 523 -32.39 -14.36 -32.07
N GLU A 524 -32.35 -13.76 -30.88
CA GLU A 524 -32.90 -12.41 -30.69
C GLU A 524 -32.10 -11.34 -31.44
N GLY A 525 -30.78 -11.52 -31.58
CA GLY A 525 -29.94 -10.61 -32.33
C GLY A 525 -30.26 -10.61 -33.84
N ARG A 526 -30.48 -11.79 -34.44
CA ARG A 526 -30.91 -11.91 -35.84
C ARG A 526 -32.28 -11.26 -36.06
N LYS A 527 -33.22 -11.53 -35.16
CA LYS A 527 -34.55 -10.91 -35.19
C LYS A 527 -34.45 -9.38 -35.14
N ALA A 528 -33.59 -8.84 -34.27
CA ALA A 528 -33.37 -7.40 -34.18
C ALA A 528 -32.77 -6.79 -35.46
N LEU A 529 -31.78 -7.46 -36.09
CA LEU A 529 -31.22 -7.02 -37.37
C LEU A 529 -32.26 -7.05 -38.50
N GLU A 530 -33.02 -8.13 -38.61
CA GLU A 530 -34.09 -8.25 -39.61
C GLU A 530 -35.16 -7.18 -39.41
N GLU A 531 -35.55 -6.93 -38.16
CA GLU A 531 -36.52 -5.88 -37.84
C GLU A 531 -36.00 -4.48 -38.19
N ILE A 532 -34.72 -4.18 -37.97
CA ILE A 532 -34.12 -2.91 -38.36
C ILE A 532 -34.05 -2.77 -39.88
N ASN A 533 -33.63 -3.81 -40.58
CA ASN A 533 -33.49 -3.80 -42.04
C ASN A 533 -34.83 -3.70 -42.78
N THR A 534 -35.94 -4.03 -42.11
CA THR A 534 -37.30 -3.91 -42.66
C THR A 534 -37.97 -2.57 -42.35
N ILE A 535 -37.30 -1.66 -41.63
CA ILE A 535 -37.83 -0.30 -41.38
C ILE A 535 -37.83 0.50 -42.68
N THR A 536 -39.02 0.83 -43.17
CA THR A 536 -39.22 1.76 -44.29
C THR A 536 -39.38 3.21 -43.84
N SER A 537 -39.83 3.45 -42.60
CA SER A 537 -40.01 4.79 -42.03
C SER A 537 -39.78 4.78 -40.52
N ARG A 538 -38.91 5.69 -40.06
CA ARG A 538 -38.56 5.86 -38.65
C ARG A 538 -39.71 6.50 -37.86
N THR A 539 -40.09 5.91 -36.74
CA THR A 539 -41.07 6.50 -35.80
C THR A 539 -40.47 6.54 -34.38
N GLU A 540 -41.12 7.27 -33.46
CA GLU A 540 -40.67 7.31 -32.06
C GLU A 540 -40.70 5.92 -31.39
N LEU A 541 -41.67 5.08 -31.73
CA LEU A 541 -41.85 3.75 -31.15
C LEU A 541 -41.04 2.67 -31.88
N LYS A 542 -40.86 2.80 -33.19
CA LYS A 542 -40.14 1.82 -34.03
C LYS A 542 -38.99 2.50 -34.76
N ASN A 543 -37.80 2.33 -34.24
CA ASN A 543 -36.54 2.79 -34.81
C ASN A 543 -35.39 1.86 -34.34
N PRO A 544 -34.17 1.98 -34.92
CA PRO A 544 -33.04 1.16 -34.53
C PRO A 544 -32.71 1.21 -33.03
N GLN A 545 -32.85 2.37 -32.38
CA GLN A 545 -32.57 2.51 -30.94
C GLN A 545 -33.57 1.72 -30.08
N THR A 546 -34.88 1.77 -30.40
CA THR A 546 -35.92 1.06 -29.61
C THR A 546 -35.86 -0.46 -29.82
N ILE A 547 -35.54 -0.92 -31.02
CA ILE A 547 -35.33 -2.35 -31.31
C ILE A 547 -34.11 -2.87 -30.57
N TYR A 548 -32.99 -2.15 -30.62
CA TYR A 548 -31.79 -2.52 -29.87
C TYR A 548 -32.04 -2.54 -28.36
N ASN A 549 -32.77 -1.56 -27.83
CA ASN A 549 -33.12 -1.53 -26.41
C ASN A 549 -33.98 -2.75 -26.00
N THR A 550 -34.89 -3.19 -26.86
CA THR A 550 -35.68 -4.40 -26.67
C THR A 550 -34.78 -5.64 -26.64
N PHE A 551 -33.93 -5.82 -27.66
CA PHE A 551 -32.94 -6.90 -27.72
C PHE A 551 -32.07 -6.94 -26.45
N LYS A 552 -31.48 -5.80 -26.07
CA LYS A 552 -30.63 -5.65 -24.88
C LYS A 552 -31.38 -6.05 -23.61
N SER A 553 -32.62 -5.58 -23.44
CA SER A 553 -33.43 -5.87 -22.27
C SER A 553 -33.76 -7.36 -22.15
N GLU A 554 -34.12 -8.01 -23.27
CA GLU A 554 -34.42 -9.44 -23.32
C GLU A 554 -33.21 -10.31 -22.97
N ILE A 555 -32.04 -10.02 -23.55
CA ILE A 555 -30.84 -10.81 -23.24
C ILE A 555 -30.38 -10.62 -21.79
N LEU A 556 -30.52 -9.41 -21.22
CA LEU A 556 -30.17 -9.17 -19.82
C LEU A 556 -31.15 -9.85 -18.86
N LEU A 557 -32.45 -9.87 -19.19
CA LEU A 557 -33.46 -10.62 -18.43
C LEU A 557 -33.15 -12.13 -18.46
N LEU A 558 -32.85 -12.66 -19.64
CA LEU A 558 -32.47 -14.06 -19.81
C LEU A 558 -31.22 -14.38 -18.99
N ALA A 559 -30.19 -13.53 -19.06
CA ALA A 559 -28.97 -13.71 -18.27
C ALA A 559 -29.27 -13.81 -16.76
N ARG A 560 -30.14 -12.94 -16.23
CA ARG A 560 -30.59 -12.99 -14.83
C ARG A 560 -31.34 -14.28 -14.50
N GLN A 561 -32.22 -14.76 -15.39
CA GLN A 561 -32.93 -16.03 -15.22
C GLN A 561 -31.96 -17.23 -15.22
N ARG A 562 -30.98 -17.23 -16.12
CA ARG A 562 -29.95 -18.28 -16.21
C ARG A 562 -29.05 -18.29 -14.96
N ASP A 563 -28.61 -17.12 -14.51
CA ASP A 563 -27.83 -16.96 -13.26
C ASP A 563 -28.58 -17.53 -12.05
N LYS A 564 -29.86 -17.15 -11.89
CA LYS A 564 -30.77 -17.68 -10.86
C LYS A 564 -31.06 -19.18 -10.99
N ALA A 565 -30.84 -19.80 -12.14
CA ALA A 565 -31.02 -21.24 -12.33
C ALA A 565 -29.73 -22.03 -12.11
N ILE A 566 -28.58 -21.52 -12.57
CA ILE A 566 -27.30 -22.24 -12.56
C ILE A 566 -26.71 -22.30 -11.15
N ILE A 567 -26.59 -21.15 -10.48
CA ILE A 567 -25.91 -21.07 -9.18
C ILE A 567 -26.70 -21.80 -8.08
N PRO A 568 -28.02 -21.59 -7.91
CA PRO A 568 -28.78 -22.32 -6.90
C PRO A 568 -28.83 -23.83 -7.12
N ARG A 569 -28.74 -24.33 -8.37
CA ARG A 569 -28.63 -25.77 -8.63
C ARG A 569 -27.29 -26.33 -8.14
N ILE A 570 -26.20 -25.61 -8.41
CA ILE A 570 -24.86 -25.99 -7.93
C ILE A 570 -24.83 -25.92 -6.40
N ASP A 571 -25.33 -24.83 -5.81
CA ASP A 571 -25.33 -24.64 -4.34
C ASP A 571 -26.27 -25.63 -3.63
N ARG A 572 -27.43 -25.94 -4.21
CA ARG A 572 -28.32 -26.99 -3.67
C ARG A 572 -27.61 -28.33 -3.67
N ARG A 573 -26.93 -28.69 -4.77
CA ARG A 573 -26.19 -29.94 -4.86
C ARG A 573 -25.00 -29.99 -3.90
N LEU A 574 -24.29 -28.88 -3.71
CA LEU A 574 -23.23 -28.76 -2.72
C LEU A 574 -23.78 -28.95 -1.30
N ARG A 575 -24.92 -28.35 -0.95
CA ARG A 575 -25.60 -28.56 0.34
C ARG A 575 -26.05 -30.00 0.54
N GLU A 576 -26.64 -30.63 -0.47
CA GLU A 576 -27.03 -32.05 -0.42
C GLU A 576 -25.83 -32.95 -0.12
N LEU A 577 -24.71 -32.74 -0.83
CA LEU A 577 -23.49 -33.51 -0.63
C LEU A 577 -22.86 -33.23 0.75
N GLN A 578 -22.84 -31.97 1.20
CA GLN A 578 -22.35 -31.62 2.54
C GLN A 578 -23.19 -32.28 3.64
N ASN A 579 -24.51 -32.28 3.51
CA ASN A 579 -25.39 -32.94 4.48
C ASN A 579 -25.17 -34.45 4.52
N SER A 580 -24.94 -35.09 3.37
CA SER A 580 -24.58 -36.52 3.32
C SER A 580 -23.22 -36.79 3.94
N LEU A 581 -22.22 -35.93 3.71
CA LEU A 581 -20.89 -36.03 4.31
C LEU A 581 -20.97 -35.88 5.84
N ASP A 582 -21.70 -34.89 6.32
CA ASP A 582 -21.93 -34.66 7.74
C ASP A 582 -22.61 -35.87 8.41
N LYS A 583 -23.59 -36.49 7.74
CA LYS A 583 -24.23 -37.72 8.23
C LYS A 583 -23.24 -38.87 8.36
N ILE A 584 -22.44 -39.13 7.33
CA ILE A 584 -21.46 -40.24 7.34
C ILE A 584 -20.39 -40.04 8.41
N ASN A 585 -19.84 -38.83 8.50
CA ASN A 585 -18.76 -38.53 9.45
C ASN A 585 -19.21 -38.58 10.91
N ASN A 586 -20.49 -38.27 11.18
CA ASN A 586 -21.05 -38.23 12.53
C ASN A 586 -21.91 -39.47 12.86
N ASP A 587 -22.02 -40.43 11.94
CA ASP A 587 -22.69 -41.71 12.19
C ASP A 587 -21.93 -42.50 13.26
N GLN A 588 -22.64 -43.10 14.22
CA GLN A 588 -22.02 -43.94 15.25
C GLN A 588 -22.05 -45.43 14.90
N THR A 589 -22.80 -45.85 13.88
CA THR A 589 -23.03 -47.29 13.59
C THR A 589 -22.05 -47.91 12.59
N ASN A 590 -21.46 -47.13 11.68
CA ASN A 590 -20.58 -47.70 10.63
C ASN A 590 -19.13 -47.80 11.11
N GLU A 591 -18.39 -48.79 10.59
CA GLU A 591 -16.95 -48.95 10.82
C GLU A 591 -16.17 -47.74 10.28
N GLU A 592 -15.04 -47.40 10.93
CA GLU A 592 -14.25 -46.22 10.56
C GLU A 592 -13.69 -46.28 9.13
N ASP A 593 -13.36 -47.48 8.63
CA ASP A 593 -12.88 -47.69 7.27
C ASP A 593 -13.96 -47.47 6.20
N GLU A 594 -15.21 -47.88 6.46
CA GLU A 594 -16.33 -47.61 5.56
C GLU A 594 -16.62 -46.12 5.47
N LYS A 595 -16.58 -45.42 6.62
CA LYS A 595 -16.70 -43.95 6.69
C LYS A 595 -15.59 -43.27 5.90
N ARG A 596 -14.35 -43.75 6.03
CA ARG A 596 -13.18 -43.22 5.32
C ARG A 596 -13.34 -43.27 3.81
N ILE A 597 -13.78 -44.40 3.27
CA ILE A 597 -13.98 -44.58 1.82
C ILE A 597 -15.17 -43.74 1.32
N ALA A 598 -16.31 -43.80 2.00
CA ALA A 598 -17.52 -43.11 1.58
C ALA A 598 -17.39 -41.58 1.63
N SER A 599 -16.71 -41.04 2.65
CA SER A 599 -16.43 -39.60 2.78
C SER A 599 -15.51 -39.10 1.66
N ALA A 600 -14.43 -39.82 1.34
CA ALA A 600 -13.51 -39.44 0.26
C ALA A 600 -14.19 -39.34 -1.12
N GLU A 601 -15.16 -40.21 -1.42
CA GLU A 601 -15.92 -40.16 -2.68
C GLU A 601 -16.81 -38.92 -2.78
N ILE A 602 -17.53 -38.59 -1.70
CA ILE A 602 -18.39 -37.38 -1.65
C ILE A 602 -17.55 -36.11 -1.76
N GLU A 603 -16.40 -36.05 -1.09
CA GLU A 603 -15.48 -34.92 -1.17
C GLU A 603 -14.94 -34.70 -2.58
N THR A 604 -14.65 -35.77 -3.31
CA THR A 604 -14.24 -35.70 -4.72
C THR A 604 -15.34 -35.08 -5.59
N LYS A 605 -16.60 -35.47 -5.38
CA LYS A 605 -17.77 -34.89 -6.08
C LYS A 605 -17.96 -33.41 -5.74
N MET A 606 -17.79 -33.03 -4.47
CA MET A 606 -17.86 -31.63 -4.02
C MET A 606 -16.74 -30.77 -4.63
N ARG A 607 -15.50 -31.27 -4.63
CA ARG A 607 -14.35 -30.60 -5.27
C ARG A 607 -14.62 -30.32 -6.75
N ALA A 608 -15.15 -31.30 -7.50
CA ALA A 608 -15.49 -31.12 -8.92
C ALA A 608 -16.55 -30.00 -9.14
N LEU A 609 -17.59 -29.95 -8.32
CA LEU A 609 -18.65 -28.93 -8.42
C LEU A 609 -18.16 -27.52 -8.06
N GLN A 610 -17.36 -27.38 -7.01
CA GLN A 610 -16.75 -26.09 -6.67
C GLN A 610 -15.73 -25.65 -7.72
N GLN A 611 -14.91 -26.56 -8.24
CA GLN A 611 -14.02 -26.25 -9.35
C GLN A 611 -14.81 -25.70 -10.53
N ARG A 612 -15.94 -26.31 -10.89
CA ARG A 612 -16.84 -25.80 -11.95
C ARG A 612 -17.41 -24.41 -11.62
N LYS A 613 -17.77 -24.15 -10.36
CA LYS A 613 -18.24 -22.82 -9.88
C LYS A 613 -17.18 -21.73 -10.04
N HIS A 614 -15.91 -22.04 -9.74
CA HIS A 614 -14.81 -21.06 -9.74
C HIS A 614 -13.90 -21.12 -10.98
N GLN A 615 -14.19 -21.97 -11.96
CA GLN A 615 -13.30 -22.25 -13.11
C GLN A 615 -12.92 -21.01 -13.91
N ASN A 616 -13.86 -20.11 -14.16
CA ASN A 616 -13.62 -18.95 -15.03
C ASN A 616 -12.71 -17.91 -14.39
N LYS A 617 -12.97 -17.54 -13.12
CA LYS A 617 -12.10 -16.60 -12.40
C LYS A 617 -10.67 -17.13 -12.34
N ARG A 618 -10.51 -18.45 -12.12
CA ARG A 618 -9.21 -19.12 -12.08
C ARG A 618 -8.52 -19.16 -13.43
N GLN A 619 -9.19 -19.59 -14.50
CA GLN A 619 -8.60 -19.64 -15.85
C GLN A 619 -8.16 -18.25 -16.32
N THR A 620 -8.97 -17.22 -16.06
CA THR A 620 -8.62 -15.84 -16.40
C THR A 620 -7.47 -15.32 -15.53
N ALA A 621 -7.47 -15.58 -14.22
CA ALA A 621 -6.36 -15.19 -13.34
C ALA A 621 -5.05 -15.92 -13.69
N ALA A 622 -5.10 -17.23 -13.96
CA ALA A 622 -3.94 -18.05 -14.28
C ALA A 622 -3.37 -17.77 -15.66
N ALA A 623 -4.22 -17.63 -16.70
CA ALA A 623 -3.76 -17.25 -18.04
C ALA A 623 -3.10 -15.87 -18.00
N ARG A 624 -3.70 -14.93 -17.26
CA ARG A 624 -3.15 -13.60 -17.07
C ARG A 624 -1.84 -13.61 -16.27
N ASN A 625 -1.75 -14.42 -15.21
CA ASN A 625 -0.50 -14.59 -14.46
C ASN A 625 0.61 -15.19 -15.32
N ARG A 626 0.31 -16.19 -16.15
CA ARG A 626 1.32 -16.76 -17.07
C ARG A 626 1.79 -15.77 -18.12
N LEU A 627 0.89 -14.93 -18.63
CA LEU A 627 1.21 -13.98 -19.69
C LEU A 627 1.88 -12.70 -19.16
N GLU A 628 1.47 -12.25 -17.97
CA GLU A 628 1.78 -10.90 -17.45
C GLU A 628 2.46 -10.92 -16.07
N GLY A 629 2.56 -12.07 -15.41
CA GLY A 629 3.02 -12.21 -14.03
C GLY A 629 4.53 -12.18 -13.84
N GLU A 630 5.30 -12.47 -14.89
CA GLU A 630 6.78 -12.35 -14.89
C GLU A 630 7.26 -11.05 -15.55
N THR A 631 6.32 -10.22 -16.04
CA THR A 631 6.62 -8.96 -16.70
C THR A 631 6.25 -7.81 -15.78
N ILE A 632 7.15 -6.83 -15.57
CA ILE A 632 6.85 -5.60 -14.82
C ILE A 632 5.82 -4.77 -15.61
N CYS A 633 4.56 -5.13 -15.44
CA CYS A 633 3.43 -4.57 -16.15
C CYS A 633 2.34 -4.17 -15.15
N LYS A 634 1.23 -3.63 -15.67
CA LYS A 634 0.10 -3.21 -14.83
C LYS A 634 -0.45 -4.36 -13.98
N TYR A 635 -0.44 -5.59 -14.49
CA TYR A 635 -0.90 -6.77 -13.75
C TYR A 635 0.03 -7.10 -12.57
N TRP A 636 1.34 -7.23 -12.80
CA TRP A 636 2.33 -7.42 -11.73
C TRP A 636 2.24 -6.33 -10.65
N THR A 637 2.12 -5.07 -11.07
CA THR A 637 1.98 -3.94 -10.14
C THR A 637 0.69 -4.04 -9.34
N THR A 638 -0.42 -4.48 -9.94
CA THR A 638 -1.71 -4.63 -9.24
C THR A 638 -1.71 -5.84 -8.30
N ALA A 639 -1.05 -6.93 -8.67
CA ALA A 639 -0.92 -8.14 -7.85
C ALA A 639 -0.06 -7.91 -6.60
N ASN A 640 0.96 -7.04 -6.71
CA ASN A 640 1.82 -6.66 -5.58
C ASN A 640 1.38 -5.39 -4.86
N LYS A 641 0.35 -4.70 -5.38
CA LYS A 641 -0.29 -3.60 -4.67
C LYS A 641 -1.15 -4.18 -3.56
N GLU A 642 -0.97 -3.67 -2.35
CA GLU A 642 -1.85 -3.98 -1.22
C GLU A 642 -3.32 -3.85 -1.65
N SER A 643 -4.05 -4.97 -1.60
CA SER A 643 -5.48 -5.00 -1.93
C SER A 643 -6.27 -4.48 -0.73
N LYS A 644 -6.42 -3.15 -0.65
CA LYS A 644 -7.31 -2.56 0.36
C LYS A 644 -8.75 -2.99 0.07
N PRO A 645 -9.51 -3.48 1.07
CA PRO A 645 -10.92 -3.74 0.90
C PRO A 645 -11.64 -2.47 0.39
N ARG A 646 -12.78 -2.64 -0.29
CA ARG A 646 -13.57 -1.47 -0.72
C ARG A 646 -13.82 -0.57 0.50
N ASP A 647 -13.51 0.71 0.36
CA ASP A 647 -13.73 1.69 1.41
C ASP A 647 -15.23 1.72 1.74
N MET A 648 -15.58 1.16 2.90
CA MET A 648 -16.91 1.28 3.46
C MET A 648 -17.03 2.67 4.07
N ILE A 649 -18.08 3.41 3.70
CA ILE A 649 -18.34 4.73 4.28
C ILE A 649 -19.15 4.49 5.55
N TYR A 650 -18.52 4.65 6.72
CA TYR A 650 -19.15 4.40 8.02
C TYR A 650 -20.19 5.46 8.38
N ALA A 651 -19.88 6.72 8.09
CA ALA A 651 -20.78 7.83 8.31
C ALA A 651 -20.53 8.95 7.31
N LEU A 652 -21.55 9.77 7.06
CA LEU A 652 -21.41 11.06 6.39
C LEU A 652 -21.96 12.17 7.29
N ARG A 653 -21.26 13.31 7.34
CA ARG A 653 -21.71 14.50 8.05
C ARG A 653 -23.00 15.01 7.43
N LYS A 654 -23.99 15.35 8.27
CA LYS A 654 -25.22 16.01 7.82
C LYS A 654 -24.93 17.50 7.60
N GLU A 655 -25.44 18.05 6.50
CA GLU A 655 -25.42 19.50 6.29
C GLU A 655 -26.54 20.14 7.15
N GLU A 656 -26.22 20.53 8.38
CA GLU A 656 -27.07 21.42 9.18
C GLU A 656 -26.55 22.85 9.09
N ASN A 657 -27.36 23.76 8.55
CA ASN A 657 -27.03 25.19 8.50
C ASN A 657 -27.03 25.73 9.95
N ASN A 658 -25.94 26.38 10.35
CA ASN A 658 -25.77 27.12 11.62
C ASN A 658 -25.67 26.31 12.91
N VAL A 659 -24.76 25.34 12.98
CA VAL A 659 -24.37 24.74 14.25
C VAL A 659 -22.86 24.77 14.44
N GLY A 660 -22.39 25.21 15.60
CA GLY A 660 -20.95 25.28 15.92
C GLY A 660 -20.27 23.91 15.84
N ARG A 661 -18.93 23.88 15.79
CA ARG A 661 -18.13 22.63 15.68
C ARG A 661 -18.52 21.53 16.69
N ASP A 662 -19.09 21.89 17.82
CA ASP A 662 -19.43 20.98 18.92
C ASP A 662 -20.79 20.25 18.80
N GLN A 663 -21.56 20.49 17.73
CA GLN A 663 -22.89 19.87 17.52
C GLN A 663 -23.04 19.20 16.12
N GLN A 664 -21.94 18.82 15.48
CA GLN A 664 -22.00 18.14 14.19
C GLN A 664 -22.69 16.77 14.30
N THR A 665 -23.76 16.57 13.53
CA THR A 665 -24.47 15.29 13.44
C THR A 665 -24.02 14.48 12.23
N TYR A 666 -24.02 13.15 12.38
CA TYR A 666 -23.61 12.21 11.34
C TYR A 666 -24.76 11.28 10.96
N GLU A 667 -24.75 10.80 9.72
CA GLU A 667 -25.67 9.78 9.20
C GLU A 667 -24.90 8.49 8.95
N THR A 668 -25.37 7.38 9.51
CA THR A 668 -24.75 6.05 9.38
C THR A 668 -25.61 5.09 8.56
N ASN A 669 -26.86 5.44 8.25
CA ASN A 669 -27.71 4.66 7.38
C ASN A 669 -27.28 4.84 5.91
N SER A 670 -26.80 3.77 5.29
CA SER A 670 -26.26 3.79 3.92
C SER A 670 -27.22 4.33 2.86
N GLN A 671 -28.53 4.10 2.98
CA GLN A 671 -29.52 4.68 2.06
C GLN A 671 -29.61 6.20 2.21
N LYS A 672 -29.68 6.69 3.45
CA LYS A 672 -29.70 8.13 3.73
C LYS A 672 -28.38 8.79 3.36
N MET A 673 -27.25 8.13 3.58
CA MET A 673 -25.94 8.58 3.10
C MET A 673 -25.92 8.72 1.57
N ALA A 674 -26.48 7.77 0.83
CA ALA A 674 -26.60 7.89 -0.63
C ALA A 674 -27.43 9.12 -1.03
N GLU A 675 -28.52 9.43 -0.32
CA GLU A 675 -29.28 10.67 -0.54
C GLU A 675 -28.48 11.93 -0.17
N LEU A 676 -27.69 11.93 0.91
CA LEU A 676 -26.81 13.06 1.24
C LEU A 676 -25.77 13.31 0.14
N GLY A 677 -25.14 12.24 -0.36
CA GLY A 677 -24.21 12.34 -1.47
C GLY A 677 -24.87 12.85 -2.75
N ARG A 678 -26.10 12.40 -3.04
CA ARG A 678 -26.92 12.92 -4.13
C ARG A 678 -27.21 14.42 -3.96
N HIS A 679 -27.62 14.85 -2.77
CA HIS A 679 -27.90 16.26 -2.47
C HIS A 679 -26.67 17.14 -2.71
N TYR A 680 -25.51 16.72 -2.21
CA TYR A 680 -24.25 17.42 -2.43
C TYR A 680 -23.91 17.55 -3.93
N HIS A 681 -23.90 16.44 -4.67
CA HIS A 681 -23.55 16.47 -6.09
C HIS A 681 -24.60 17.18 -6.96
N ASN A 682 -25.88 17.12 -6.59
CA ASN A 682 -26.94 17.88 -7.25
C ASN A 682 -26.82 19.38 -6.96
N ASN A 683 -26.41 19.78 -5.76
CA ASN A 683 -26.12 21.18 -5.45
C ASN A 683 -24.92 21.69 -6.24
N LEU A 684 -23.91 20.86 -6.50
CA LEU A 684 -22.82 21.18 -7.44
C LEU A 684 -23.30 21.38 -8.88
N GLN A 685 -24.51 20.99 -9.26
CA GLN A 685 -25.08 21.29 -10.58
C GLN A 685 -25.68 22.70 -10.67
N LYS A 686 -25.92 23.36 -9.52
CA LYS A 686 -26.46 24.73 -9.48
C LYS A 686 -25.34 25.74 -9.75
N VAL A 687 -25.64 26.75 -10.55
CA VAL A 687 -24.73 27.88 -10.80
C VAL A 687 -24.82 28.82 -9.60
N GLU A 688 -23.73 28.95 -8.83
CA GLU A 688 -23.59 30.03 -7.84
C GLU A 688 -23.64 31.35 -8.64
N THR A 689 -24.71 32.13 -8.47
CA THR A 689 -24.96 33.33 -9.29
C THR A 689 -24.32 34.55 -8.65
N PRO A 690 -23.43 35.23 -9.38
CA PRO A 690 -23.45 36.69 -9.36
C PRO A 690 -23.45 37.33 -10.76
N THR A 691 -23.47 36.55 -11.85
CA THR A 691 -23.34 37.06 -13.22
C THR A 691 -24.70 37.18 -13.92
N THR A 692 -25.01 38.35 -14.48
CA THR A 692 -26.18 38.52 -15.35
C THR A 692 -25.99 37.74 -16.66
N PRO A 693 -27.06 37.21 -17.28
CA PRO A 693 -26.94 36.50 -18.56
C PRO A 693 -26.19 37.29 -19.64
N GLN A 694 -26.35 38.62 -19.65
CA GLN A 694 -25.66 39.53 -20.57
C GLN A 694 -24.15 39.56 -20.32
N LEU A 695 -23.72 39.69 -19.06
CA LEU A 695 -22.30 39.70 -18.70
C LEU A 695 -21.65 38.33 -18.99
N TRP A 696 -22.36 37.23 -18.72
CA TRP A 696 -21.89 35.89 -19.07
C TRP A 696 -21.65 35.74 -20.57
N GLU A 697 -22.59 36.23 -21.39
CA GLU A 697 -22.49 36.19 -22.85
C GLU A 697 -21.33 37.04 -23.36
N GLU A 698 -21.19 38.27 -22.87
CA GLU A 698 -20.08 39.16 -23.21
C GLU A 698 -18.72 38.51 -22.91
N LYS A 699 -18.52 38.02 -21.69
CA LYS A 699 -17.24 37.42 -21.28
C LYS A 699 -16.96 36.10 -22.00
N THR A 700 -17.99 35.30 -22.26
CA THR A 700 -17.86 34.08 -23.08
C THR A 700 -17.37 34.42 -24.49
N ASN A 701 -17.90 35.46 -25.12
CA ASN A 701 -17.46 35.88 -26.45
C ASN A 701 -16.00 36.36 -26.44
N VAL A 702 -15.61 37.17 -25.46
CA VAL A 702 -14.22 37.64 -25.29
C VAL A 702 -13.24 36.47 -25.20
N VAL A 703 -13.52 35.49 -24.33
CA VAL A 703 -12.66 34.32 -24.13
C VAL A 703 -12.59 33.46 -25.41
N LEU A 704 -13.72 33.24 -26.08
CA LEU A 704 -13.76 32.43 -27.31
C LEU A 704 -13.12 33.13 -28.52
N GLU A 705 -13.06 34.46 -28.57
CA GLU A 705 -12.42 35.22 -29.66
C GLU A 705 -10.92 34.94 -29.80
N ASN A 706 -10.26 34.54 -28.71
CA ASN A 706 -8.84 34.19 -28.69
C ASN A 706 -8.55 32.83 -29.36
N VAL A 707 -9.56 31.99 -29.57
CA VAL A 707 -9.43 30.77 -30.37
C VAL A 707 -9.38 31.12 -31.86
N LYS A 708 -8.22 30.93 -32.49
CA LYS A 708 -7.99 31.20 -33.92
C LYS A 708 -8.00 29.93 -34.79
N THR A 709 -7.77 28.76 -34.19
CA THR A 709 -7.76 27.47 -34.89
C THR A 709 -9.18 27.01 -35.22
N LYS A 710 -9.34 26.36 -36.39
CA LYS A 710 -10.61 25.82 -36.88
C LYS A 710 -10.37 24.49 -37.58
N ALA A 711 -11.36 23.61 -37.54
CA ALA A 711 -11.30 22.36 -38.28
C ALA A 711 -11.33 22.60 -39.80
N SER A 712 -10.47 21.88 -40.53
CA SER A 712 -10.44 21.91 -42.00
C SER A 712 -11.70 21.25 -42.59
N ALA A 713 -11.95 21.45 -43.88
CA ALA A 713 -13.08 20.81 -44.57
C ALA A 713 -13.02 19.27 -44.48
N GLU A 714 -11.84 18.68 -44.64
CA GLU A 714 -11.61 17.24 -44.52
C GLU A 714 -11.87 16.73 -43.09
N GLN A 715 -11.39 17.47 -42.08
CA GLN A 715 -11.61 17.12 -40.67
C GLN A 715 -13.09 17.19 -40.27
N LYS A 716 -13.81 18.21 -40.76
CA LYS A 716 -15.25 18.34 -40.57
C LYS A 716 -15.99 17.16 -41.20
N GLN A 717 -15.60 16.76 -42.41
CA GLN A 717 -16.17 15.60 -43.08
C GLN A 717 -15.98 14.32 -42.25
N THR A 718 -14.76 14.06 -41.76
CA THR A 718 -14.48 12.87 -40.92
C THR A 718 -15.38 12.79 -39.67
N LEU A 719 -15.69 13.92 -39.03
CA LEU A 719 -16.57 13.93 -37.85
C LEU A 719 -18.06 13.79 -38.20
N ALA A 720 -18.47 14.20 -39.40
CA ALA A 720 -19.86 14.17 -39.85
C ALA A 720 -20.27 12.86 -40.54
N GLU A 721 -19.31 12.07 -41.03
CA GLU A 721 -19.58 10.80 -41.72
C GLU A 721 -20.28 9.77 -40.82
N HIS A 722 -21.00 8.82 -41.42
CA HIS A 722 -21.54 7.68 -40.69
C HIS A 722 -20.42 6.81 -40.10
N ILE A 723 -20.68 6.22 -38.93
CA ILE A 723 -19.80 5.24 -38.28
C ILE A 723 -19.74 3.98 -39.11
N ASP A 724 -18.52 3.52 -39.39
CA ASP A 724 -18.27 2.27 -40.09
C ASP A 724 -18.23 1.09 -39.11
N ARG A 725 -18.61 -0.10 -39.59
CA ARG A 725 -18.58 -1.34 -38.82
C ARG A 725 -17.18 -1.63 -38.25
N THR A 726 -16.12 -1.31 -38.99
CA THR A 726 -14.73 -1.50 -38.54
C THR A 726 -14.40 -0.65 -37.32
N GLU A 727 -14.94 0.57 -37.21
CA GLU A 727 -14.74 1.43 -36.03
C GLU A 727 -15.37 0.81 -34.78
N VAL A 728 -16.56 0.23 -34.91
CA VAL A 728 -17.24 -0.49 -33.83
C VAL A 728 -16.45 -1.71 -33.39
N VAL A 729 -15.92 -2.49 -34.35
CA VAL A 729 -15.06 -3.65 -34.08
C VAL A 729 -13.78 -3.22 -33.35
N GLU A 730 -13.14 -2.13 -33.78
CA GLU A 730 -11.94 -1.62 -33.12
C GLU A 730 -12.22 -1.08 -31.72
N ALA A 731 -13.36 -0.40 -31.52
CA ALA A 731 -13.82 0.01 -30.19
C ALA A 731 -14.06 -1.20 -29.28
N LEU A 732 -14.70 -2.27 -29.78
CA LEU A 732 -14.90 -3.52 -29.06
C LEU A 732 -13.58 -4.18 -28.66
N LYS A 733 -12.61 -4.30 -29.57
CA LYS A 733 -11.28 -4.88 -29.27
C LYS A 733 -10.55 -4.08 -28.18
N LYS A 734 -10.56 -2.74 -28.30
CA LYS A 734 -9.88 -1.83 -27.37
C LYS A 734 -10.61 -1.68 -26.02
N ALA A 735 -11.88 -2.09 -25.93
CA ALA A 735 -12.64 -2.04 -24.68
C ALA A 735 -11.97 -2.90 -23.60
N LYS A 736 -11.83 -2.37 -22.38
CA LYS A 736 -11.10 -3.05 -21.29
C LYS A 736 -11.99 -4.08 -20.58
N ASN A 737 -11.47 -5.29 -20.40
CA ASN A 737 -12.11 -6.32 -19.58
C ASN A 737 -11.98 -5.99 -18.08
N ASN A 738 -12.84 -6.60 -17.24
CA ASN A 738 -12.92 -6.46 -15.79
C ASN A 738 -13.15 -5.01 -15.34
N THR A 739 -13.88 -4.23 -16.14
CA THR A 739 -14.30 -2.89 -15.78
C THR A 739 -15.72 -2.91 -15.21
N ALA A 740 -16.05 -1.92 -14.38
CA ALA A 740 -17.40 -1.79 -13.85
C ALA A 740 -18.40 -1.53 -14.99
N ALA A 741 -19.41 -2.40 -15.08
CA ALA A 741 -20.59 -2.16 -15.91
C ALA A 741 -21.41 -0.95 -15.40
N GLY A 742 -22.26 -0.42 -16.29
CA GLY A 742 -23.24 0.59 -15.95
C GLY A 742 -24.38 0.05 -15.09
N LEU A 743 -25.48 0.80 -15.03
CA LEU A 743 -26.66 0.44 -14.24
C LEU A 743 -27.38 -0.80 -14.79
N ASP A 744 -27.30 -1.02 -16.11
CA ASP A 744 -27.89 -2.18 -16.79
C ASP A 744 -27.27 -3.53 -16.40
N GLY A 745 -26.01 -3.51 -15.94
CA GLY A 745 -25.22 -4.68 -15.61
C GLY A 745 -24.53 -5.35 -16.81
N ALA A 746 -24.59 -4.78 -18.02
CA ALA A 746 -23.93 -5.30 -19.21
C ALA A 746 -22.43 -4.99 -19.18
N THR A 747 -21.58 -6.01 -19.30
CA THR A 747 -20.12 -5.85 -19.27
C THR A 747 -19.51 -5.85 -20.67
N ASN A 748 -18.28 -5.36 -20.82
CA ASN A 748 -17.55 -5.42 -22.10
C ASN A 748 -17.36 -6.87 -22.57
N GLU A 749 -17.26 -7.82 -21.64
CA GLU A 749 -17.15 -9.25 -21.96
C GLU A 749 -18.41 -9.82 -22.57
N LEU A 750 -19.60 -9.29 -22.25
CA LEU A 750 -20.82 -9.69 -22.92
C LEU A 750 -20.72 -9.36 -24.41
N TRP A 751 -20.41 -8.11 -24.75
CA TRP A 751 -20.31 -7.67 -26.15
C TRP A 751 -19.21 -8.41 -26.91
N LYS A 752 -18.05 -8.59 -26.28
CA LYS A 752 -16.95 -9.39 -26.86
C LYS A 752 -17.32 -10.85 -27.06
N ALA A 753 -18.04 -11.47 -26.12
CA ALA A 753 -18.44 -12.87 -26.25
C ALA A 753 -19.42 -13.07 -27.42
N ILE A 754 -20.33 -12.13 -27.64
CA ILE A 754 -21.27 -12.16 -28.77
C ILE A 754 -20.50 -11.96 -30.09
N HIS A 755 -19.61 -10.97 -30.16
CA HIS A 755 -18.81 -10.72 -31.36
C HIS A 755 -17.85 -11.88 -31.69
N ASN A 756 -17.17 -12.46 -30.70
CA ASN A 756 -16.32 -13.62 -30.92
C ASN A 756 -17.12 -14.82 -31.45
N LYS A 757 -18.34 -15.01 -30.95
CA LYS A 757 -19.23 -16.08 -31.40
C LYS A 757 -19.62 -15.91 -32.88
N TYR A 758 -19.88 -14.68 -33.31
CA TYR A 758 -20.07 -14.36 -34.73
C TYR A 758 -18.83 -14.73 -35.55
N THR A 759 -17.63 -14.31 -35.14
CA THR A 759 -16.39 -14.65 -35.87
C THR A 759 -16.17 -16.16 -35.97
N GLU A 760 -16.43 -16.90 -34.88
CA GLU A 760 -16.37 -18.37 -34.86
C GLU A 760 -17.36 -19.01 -35.85
N GLU A 761 -18.62 -18.56 -35.86
CA GLU A 761 -19.66 -19.12 -36.72
C GLU A 761 -19.49 -18.76 -38.19
N THR A 762 -19.05 -17.54 -38.50
CA THR A 762 -18.71 -17.12 -39.87
C THR A 762 -17.52 -17.92 -40.40
N ALA A 763 -16.49 -18.18 -39.58
CA ALA A 763 -15.36 -19.02 -39.98
C ALA A 763 -15.78 -20.48 -40.27
N LEU A 764 -16.89 -20.94 -39.67
CA LEU A 764 -17.50 -22.25 -39.91
C LEU A 764 -18.56 -22.24 -41.03
N GLY A 765 -18.78 -21.11 -41.71
CA GLY A 765 -19.77 -20.97 -42.78
C GLY A 765 -21.23 -21.10 -42.31
N SER A 766 -21.55 -20.69 -41.07
CA SER A 766 -22.91 -20.80 -40.55
C SER A 766 -23.81 -19.64 -41.00
N ASP A 767 -24.94 -19.96 -41.62
CA ASP A 767 -26.00 -19.00 -41.99
C ASP A 767 -26.77 -18.43 -40.79
N THR A 768 -26.50 -18.92 -39.57
CA THR A 768 -27.19 -18.49 -38.35
C THR A 768 -26.41 -17.48 -37.50
N ALA A 769 -25.26 -17.01 -38.01
CA ALA A 769 -24.39 -16.08 -37.30
C ALA A 769 -25.01 -14.68 -37.14
N PHE A 770 -25.08 -14.18 -35.92
CA PHE A 770 -25.56 -12.83 -35.59
C PHE A 770 -24.41 -11.82 -35.49
N ASP A 771 -24.41 -10.81 -36.35
CA ASP A 771 -23.41 -9.74 -36.33
C ASP A 771 -23.77 -8.59 -35.36
N LEU A 772 -23.22 -8.65 -34.15
CA LEU A 772 -23.37 -7.56 -33.18
C LEU A 772 -22.77 -6.23 -33.65
N ALA A 773 -21.65 -6.27 -34.39
CA ALA A 773 -20.98 -5.04 -34.80
C ALA A 773 -21.85 -4.29 -35.82
N GLU A 774 -22.48 -5.02 -36.74
CA GLU A 774 -23.46 -4.46 -37.66
C GLU A 774 -24.66 -3.85 -36.92
N LEU A 775 -25.23 -4.59 -35.97
CA LEU A 775 -26.37 -4.09 -35.18
C LEU A 775 -26.03 -2.78 -34.46
N LEU A 776 -24.88 -2.73 -33.79
CA LEU A 776 -24.44 -1.51 -33.10
C LEU A 776 -24.14 -0.37 -34.08
N THR A 777 -23.62 -0.67 -35.27
CA THR A 777 -23.36 0.33 -36.31
C THR A 777 -24.65 1.02 -36.76
N LEU A 778 -25.70 0.25 -37.03
CA LEU A 778 -27.02 0.78 -37.39
C LEU A 778 -27.60 1.66 -36.28
N VAL A 779 -27.48 1.23 -35.02
CA VAL A 779 -27.97 1.98 -33.86
C VAL A 779 -27.17 3.28 -33.66
N PHE A 780 -25.84 3.21 -33.73
CA PHE A 780 -24.96 4.36 -33.56
C PHE A 780 -25.15 5.40 -34.65
N ASN A 781 -25.41 4.96 -35.88
CA ASN A 781 -25.76 5.83 -36.99
C ASN A 781 -27.15 6.45 -36.84
N ASP A 782 -28.15 5.71 -36.33
CA ASP A 782 -29.45 6.32 -36.01
C ASP A 782 -29.34 7.40 -34.93
N ILE A 783 -28.50 7.20 -33.91
CA ILE A 783 -28.20 8.21 -32.88
C ILE A 783 -27.47 9.41 -33.49
N LEU A 784 -26.50 9.19 -34.38
CA LEU A 784 -25.75 10.25 -35.05
C LEU A 784 -26.68 11.15 -35.88
N THR A 785 -27.66 10.56 -36.56
CA THR A 785 -28.58 11.29 -37.46
C THR A 785 -29.76 11.93 -36.72
N ASN A 786 -30.32 11.24 -35.72
CA ASN A 786 -31.59 11.63 -35.09
C ASN A 786 -31.47 12.03 -33.61
N GLY A 787 -30.27 11.98 -33.05
CA GLY A 787 -30.04 12.14 -31.62
C GLY A 787 -30.57 10.96 -30.79
N LEU A 788 -30.33 11.02 -29.49
CA LEU A 788 -30.82 10.02 -28.55
C LEU A 788 -32.34 10.11 -28.34
N THR A 789 -33.01 8.96 -28.36
CA THR A 789 -34.46 8.90 -28.10
C THR A 789 -34.77 9.30 -26.65
N PRO A 790 -35.75 10.19 -26.38
CA PRO A 790 -36.00 10.77 -25.04
C PRO A 790 -36.24 9.77 -23.89
N ALA A 791 -36.75 8.56 -24.19
CA ALA A 791 -37.01 7.49 -23.20
C ALA A 791 -35.85 6.46 -23.07
N SER A 792 -34.70 6.73 -23.67
CA SER A 792 -33.59 5.78 -23.72
C SER A 792 -32.78 5.74 -22.42
N SER A 793 -32.58 4.54 -21.87
CA SER A 793 -31.67 4.32 -20.73
C SER A 793 -30.19 4.30 -21.13
N PHE A 794 -29.88 4.51 -22.42
CA PHE A 794 -28.53 4.39 -22.98
C PHE A 794 -27.50 5.28 -22.28
N SER A 795 -27.89 6.51 -21.95
CA SER A 795 -27.02 7.50 -21.30
C SER A 795 -27.11 7.47 -19.76
N GLU A 796 -27.79 6.50 -19.15
CA GLU A 796 -27.80 6.35 -17.70
C GLU A 796 -26.43 5.94 -17.13
N GLY A 797 -26.12 6.43 -15.93
CA GLY A 797 -24.92 6.04 -15.21
C GLY A 797 -25.10 6.05 -13.70
N TRP A 798 -24.16 5.45 -12.99
CA TRP A 798 -24.11 5.53 -11.53
C TRP A 798 -22.75 6.00 -11.03
N MET A 799 -22.76 6.81 -9.99
CA MET A 799 -21.59 7.43 -9.39
C MET A 799 -21.08 6.59 -8.22
N CYS A 800 -19.79 6.28 -8.24
CA CYS A 800 -19.06 5.60 -7.19
C CYS A 800 -18.15 6.62 -6.49
N PRO A 801 -18.41 6.99 -5.22
CA PRO A 801 -17.50 7.85 -4.47
C PRO A 801 -16.24 7.07 -4.06
N LEU A 802 -15.07 7.59 -4.43
CA LEU A 802 -13.76 7.02 -4.05
C LEU A 802 -13.01 7.99 -3.14
N TYR A 803 -12.63 7.55 -1.93
CA TYR A 803 -11.95 8.41 -0.98
C TYR A 803 -10.63 8.96 -1.54
N LYS A 804 -10.39 10.28 -1.40
CA LYS A 804 -9.18 10.96 -1.89
C LYS A 804 -8.21 11.29 -0.74
N LYS A 805 -8.61 12.15 0.19
CA LYS A 805 -7.81 12.67 1.33
C LYS A 805 -8.71 13.39 2.33
N ASN A 806 -8.20 13.77 3.51
CA ASN A 806 -8.89 14.53 4.58
C ASN A 806 -9.99 13.73 5.34
N ASP A 807 -11.00 14.41 5.89
CA ASP A 807 -12.06 13.78 6.69
C ASP A 807 -12.90 12.81 5.84
N LYS A 808 -12.96 11.54 6.24
CA LYS A 808 -13.75 10.48 5.59
C LYS A 808 -15.25 10.67 5.77
N ASN A 809 -15.68 11.47 6.74
CA ASN A 809 -17.10 11.73 6.95
C ASN A 809 -17.63 12.86 6.05
N ASP A 810 -16.76 13.52 5.27
CA ASP A 810 -17.17 14.59 4.36
C ASP A 810 -17.20 14.10 2.91
N ILE A 811 -18.38 14.12 2.28
CA ILE A 811 -18.56 13.67 0.90
C ILE A 811 -17.73 14.49 -0.10
N ALA A 812 -17.37 15.73 0.22
CA ALA A 812 -16.53 16.57 -0.62
C ALA A 812 -15.11 16.00 -0.81
N ASN A 813 -14.67 15.14 0.10
CA ASN A 813 -13.37 14.49 0.08
C ASN A 813 -13.32 13.20 -0.76
N TYR A 814 -14.42 12.86 -1.43
CA TYR A 814 -14.54 11.71 -2.33
C TYR A 814 -14.55 12.15 -3.80
N ARG A 815 -13.88 11.38 -4.65
CA ARG A 815 -13.91 11.54 -6.11
C ARG A 815 -15.14 10.85 -6.69
N PRO A 816 -15.98 11.56 -7.47
CA PRO A 816 -17.18 10.98 -8.08
C PRO A 816 -16.87 10.26 -9.40
N ILE A 817 -16.75 8.92 -9.40
CA ILE A 817 -16.54 8.18 -10.65
C ILE A 817 -17.88 7.71 -11.24
N THR A 818 -18.25 8.22 -12.42
CA THR A 818 -19.48 7.81 -13.11
C THR A 818 -19.25 6.58 -13.98
N CYS A 819 -19.88 5.49 -13.62
CA CYS A 819 -19.92 4.24 -14.37
C CYS A 819 -21.10 4.25 -15.34
N LEU A 820 -20.81 4.54 -16.60
CA LEU A 820 -21.77 4.52 -17.71
C LEU A 820 -22.00 3.10 -18.26
N ASN A 821 -23.08 2.91 -19.01
CA ASN A 821 -23.34 1.67 -19.74
C ASN A 821 -22.22 1.38 -20.76
N THR A 822 -21.95 0.10 -21.01
CA THR A 822 -20.76 -0.32 -21.78
C THR A 822 -20.93 -0.11 -23.28
N ASP A 823 -22.14 -0.28 -23.80
CA ASP A 823 -22.55 0.07 -25.16
C ASP A 823 -22.48 1.59 -25.42
N TYR A 824 -22.88 2.43 -24.45
CA TYR A 824 -22.63 3.87 -24.50
C TYR A 824 -21.13 4.17 -24.67
N LYS A 825 -20.28 3.51 -23.88
CA LYS A 825 -18.82 3.71 -23.98
C LYS A 825 -18.25 3.21 -25.30
N LEU A 826 -18.86 2.21 -25.95
CA LEU A 826 -18.44 1.80 -27.28
C LEU A 826 -18.74 2.90 -28.29
N TYR A 827 -19.94 3.49 -28.23
CA TYR A 827 -20.33 4.60 -29.11
C TYR A 827 -19.42 5.82 -28.93
N THR A 828 -19.27 6.30 -27.69
CA THR A 828 -18.42 7.46 -27.42
C THR A 828 -16.94 7.17 -27.65
N LYS A 829 -16.51 5.90 -27.64
CA LYS A 829 -15.17 5.51 -28.06
C LYS A 829 -14.95 5.66 -29.56
N CYS A 830 -15.95 5.38 -30.40
CA CYS A 830 -15.87 5.66 -31.84
C CYS A 830 -15.71 7.18 -32.05
N LEU A 831 -16.60 7.99 -31.45
CA LEU A 831 -16.54 9.45 -31.53
C LEU A 831 -15.22 10.02 -31.02
N ALA A 832 -14.73 9.54 -29.87
CA ALA A 832 -13.45 9.97 -29.31
C ALA A 832 -12.28 9.58 -30.21
N THR A 833 -12.34 8.45 -30.91
CA THR A 833 -11.28 8.02 -31.83
C THR A 833 -11.21 8.93 -33.05
N ARG A 834 -12.35 9.37 -33.58
CA ARG A 834 -12.39 10.37 -34.66
C ARG A 834 -11.91 11.74 -34.18
N LEU A 835 -12.39 12.22 -33.03
CA LEU A 835 -11.94 13.50 -32.49
C LEU A 835 -10.43 13.48 -32.22
N ALA A 836 -9.88 12.34 -31.79
CA ALA A 836 -8.45 12.15 -31.50
C ALA A 836 -7.54 12.34 -32.72
N THR A 837 -8.02 12.13 -33.95
CA THR A 837 -7.22 12.39 -35.16
C THR A 837 -7.11 13.89 -35.47
N ILE A 838 -8.05 14.70 -34.96
CA ILE A 838 -8.19 16.13 -35.29
C ILE A 838 -7.68 17.01 -34.16
N ALA A 839 -7.89 16.62 -32.91
CA ALA A 839 -7.56 17.41 -31.73
C ALA A 839 -6.12 17.97 -31.68
N PRO A 840 -5.06 17.25 -32.13
CA PRO A 840 -3.70 17.80 -32.15
C PRO A 840 -3.54 19.07 -33.01
N SER A 841 -4.42 19.28 -34.01
CA SER A 841 -4.43 20.47 -34.87
C SER A 841 -5.29 21.61 -34.34
N LEU A 842 -6.25 21.32 -33.45
CA LEU A 842 -7.13 22.32 -32.85
C LEU A 842 -6.57 22.89 -31.55
N ILE A 843 -5.93 22.04 -30.75
CA ILE A 843 -5.46 22.35 -29.40
C ILE A 843 -3.96 22.63 -29.45
N HIS A 844 -3.53 23.74 -28.85
CA HIS A 844 -2.13 24.16 -28.86
C HIS A 844 -1.19 23.10 -28.25
N PRO A 845 0.07 22.93 -28.73
CA PRO A 845 1.03 21.95 -28.21
C PRO A 845 1.32 22.05 -26.71
N SER A 846 1.05 23.22 -26.11
CA SER A 846 1.22 23.45 -24.67
C SER A 846 0.18 22.75 -23.79
N GLN A 847 -0.87 22.13 -24.36
CA GLN A 847 -1.75 21.19 -23.66
C GLN A 847 -1.35 19.75 -24.00
N ALA A 848 -0.86 18.99 -23.01
CA ALA A 848 -0.42 17.60 -23.22
C ALA A 848 -1.34 16.55 -22.58
N GLY A 849 -2.35 16.97 -21.82
CA GLY A 849 -3.37 16.08 -21.27
C GLY A 849 -4.18 15.44 -22.40
N PHE A 850 -4.36 14.12 -22.36
CA PHE A 850 -5.24 13.31 -23.22
C PHE A 850 -5.15 13.47 -24.75
N ILE A 851 -4.21 14.26 -25.29
CA ILE A 851 -3.98 14.41 -26.73
C ILE A 851 -3.01 13.32 -27.23
N PRO A 852 -3.37 12.57 -28.29
CA PRO A 852 -2.48 11.56 -28.87
C PRO A 852 -1.13 12.15 -29.30
N GLY A 853 -0.06 11.41 -29.01
CA GLY A 853 1.31 11.81 -29.36
C GLY A 853 1.98 12.78 -28.38
N ARG A 854 1.25 13.35 -27.41
CA ARG A 854 1.80 14.24 -26.38
C ARG A 854 2.04 13.49 -25.07
N ARG A 855 3.11 13.86 -24.34
CA ARG A 855 3.48 13.22 -23.06
C ARG A 855 3.75 14.25 -21.98
N ILE A 856 3.28 13.96 -20.77
CA ILE A 856 3.57 14.78 -19.57
C ILE A 856 5.08 14.93 -19.31
N THR A 857 5.88 13.94 -19.73
CA THR A 857 7.34 13.96 -19.60
C THR A 857 7.97 15.09 -20.39
N ASP A 858 7.35 15.50 -21.50
CA ASP A 858 7.93 16.50 -22.39
C ASP A 858 7.70 17.90 -21.80
N GLN A 859 6.51 18.16 -21.25
CA GLN A 859 6.22 19.39 -20.51
C GLN A 859 7.06 19.52 -19.23
N THR A 860 7.13 18.47 -18.41
CA THR A 860 7.94 18.51 -17.18
C THR A 860 9.43 18.73 -17.46
N LYS A 861 9.95 18.19 -18.58
CA LYS A 861 11.30 18.50 -19.06
C LYS A 861 11.43 19.96 -19.51
N LEU A 862 10.47 20.47 -20.29
CA LEU A 862 10.47 21.86 -20.74
C LEU A 862 10.53 22.83 -19.55
N ILE A 863 9.69 22.61 -18.53
CA ILE A 863 9.69 23.44 -17.31
C ILE A 863 11.06 23.43 -16.63
N ARG A 864 11.66 22.25 -16.42
CA ARG A 864 12.98 22.14 -15.80
C ARG A 864 14.09 22.81 -16.62
N LEU A 865 14.06 22.65 -17.94
CA LEU A 865 15.02 23.29 -18.83
C LEU A 865 14.88 24.81 -18.80
N MET A 866 13.64 25.33 -18.75
CA MET A 866 13.39 26.76 -18.66
C MET A 866 13.81 27.34 -17.31
N MET A 867 13.56 26.63 -16.19
CA MET A 867 14.09 27.04 -14.88
C MET A 867 15.63 27.12 -14.89
N HIS A 868 16.30 26.10 -15.42
CA HIS A 868 17.77 26.09 -15.51
C HIS A 868 18.29 27.18 -16.46
N TYR A 869 17.59 27.43 -17.57
CA TYR A 869 17.93 28.50 -18.49
C TYR A 869 17.80 29.87 -17.82
N ALA A 870 16.71 30.12 -17.11
CA ALA A 870 16.47 31.37 -16.38
C ALA A 870 17.53 31.60 -15.28
N GLU A 871 17.90 30.57 -14.52
CA GLU A 871 18.98 30.63 -13.54
C GLU A 871 20.32 31.00 -14.21
N LYS A 872 20.62 30.37 -15.34
CA LYS A 872 21.87 30.60 -16.08
C LYS A 872 21.94 32.00 -16.70
N THR A 873 20.81 32.53 -17.19
CA THR A 873 20.74 33.85 -17.81
C THR A 873 20.36 34.96 -16.84
N GLN A 874 20.17 34.63 -15.56
CA GLN A 874 19.75 35.56 -14.50
C GLN A 874 18.44 36.28 -14.84
N GLN A 875 17.49 35.55 -15.45
CA GLN A 875 16.16 36.05 -15.76
C GLN A 875 15.22 35.82 -14.58
N ASN A 876 14.76 36.91 -13.97
CA ASN A 876 13.74 36.88 -12.93
C ASN A 876 12.34 36.69 -13.53
N GLY A 877 11.48 36.01 -12.79
CA GLY A 877 10.07 35.80 -13.15
C GLY A 877 9.39 34.83 -12.18
N LEU A 878 8.17 34.44 -12.49
CA LEU A 878 7.30 33.61 -11.65
C LEU A 878 6.75 32.42 -12.44
N ILE A 879 6.65 31.28 -11.77
CA ILE A 879 5.86 30.12 -12.24
C ILE A 879 4.70 29.98 -11.28
N MET A 880 3.47 30.11 -11.78
CA MET A 880 2.25 30.01 -10.99
C MET A 880 1.48 28.74 -11.38
N ALA A 881 1.18 27.90 -10.39
CA ALA A 881 0.32 26.74 -10.58
C ALA A 881 -1.12 27.09 -10.18
N LEU A 882 -2.04 26.94 -11.13
CA LEU A 882 -3.46 27.21 -10.94
C LEU A 882 -4.20 25.89 -10.70
N ASP A 883 -4.84 25.74 -9.54
CA ASP A 883 -5.69 24.58 -9.22
C ASP A 883 -7.17 24.92 -9.45
N GLN A 884 -7.90 24.02 -10.11
CA GLN A 884 -9.31 24.21 -10.46
C GLN A 884 -10.22 23.33 -9.61
N GLU A 885 -11.05 23.95 -8.78
CA GLU A 885 -11.96 23.19 -7.93
C GLU A 885 -13.03 22.44 -8.75
N LYS A 886 -12.91 21.11 -8.80
CA LYS A 886 -13.85 20.18 -9.48
C LYS A 886 -14.03 20.48 -10.97
N ALA A 887 -12.90 20.58 -11.68
CA ALA A 887 -12.84 21.01 -13.07
C ALA A 887 -13.81 20.25 -14.02
N TYR A 888 -13.99 18.94 -13.85
CA TYR A 888 -14.88 18.16 -14.70
C TYR A 888 -16.37 18.45 -14.42
N ASP A 889 -16.75 18.66 -13.16
CA ASP A 889 -18.15 18.78 -12.72
C ASP A 889 -18.77 20.16 -13.03
N LYS A 890 -17.95 21.18 -13.34
CA LYS A 890 -18.40 22.59 -13.44
C LYS A 890 -18.49 23.14 -14.87
N ILE A 891 -18.19 22.38 -15.93
CA ILE A 891 -18.32 22.87 -17.34
C ILE A 891 -19.79 23.13 -17.68
N GLY A 892 -20.20 24.38 -17.91
CA GLY A 892 -21.54 24.67 -18.44
C GLY A 892 -21.74 24.05 -19.83
N HIS A 893 -22.85 23.34 -20.06
CA HIS A 893 -23.10 22.69 -21.36
C HIS A 893 -23.26 23.70 -22.49
N GLU A 894 -23.96 24.82 -22.24
CA GLU A 894 -24.10 25.89 -23.24
C GLU A 894 -22.75 26.50 -23.64
N TYR A 895 -21.86 26.73 -22.66
CA TYR A 895 -20.49 27.14 -22.94
C TYR A 895 -19.77 26.10 -23.82
N LEU A 896 -19.87 24.81 -23.48
CA LEU A 896 -19.27 23.73 -24.28
C LEU A 896 -19.76 23.74 -25.73
N TRP A 897 -21.07 23.90 -25.97
CA TRP A 897 -21.62 23.96 -27.34
C TRP A 897 -21.06 25.14 -28.12
N ARG A 898 -20.98 26.33 -27.50
CA ARG A 898 -20.38 27.52 -28.11
C ARG A 898 -18.90 27.32 -28.41
N THR A 899 -18.14 26.67 -27.52
CA THR A 899 -16.73 26.34 -27.74
C THR A 899 -16.54 25.37 -28.91
N LEU A 900 -17.31 24.28 -28.98
CA LEU A 900 -17.21 23.32 -30.09
C LEU A 900 -17.56 23.98 -31.43
N LYS A 901 -18.55 24.88 -31.44
CA LYS A 901 -18.90 25.69 -32.62
C LYS A 901 -17.79 26.67 -32.99
N LYS A 902 -17.08 27.25 -32.01
CA LYS A 902 -15.95 28.15 -32.25
C LYS A 902 -14.79 27.46 -32.96
N PHE A 903 -14.52 26.19 -32.64
CA PHE A 903 -13.56 25.33 -33.35
C PHE A 903 -14.04 24.88 -34.74
N ASP A 904 -15.24 25.29 -35.17
CA ASP A 904 -15.85 24.93 -36.45
C ASP A 904 -16.04 23.41 -36.60
N LEU A 905 -16.42 22.71 -35.51
CA LEU A 905 -16.84 21.32 -35.59
C LEU A 905 -18.23 21.21 -36.26
N PRO A 906 -18.53 20.12 -36.99
CA PRO A 906 -19.79 20.00 -37.71
C PRO A 906 -20.99 19.91 -36.75
N ASP A 907 -22.10 20.57 -37.10
CA ASP A 907 -23.31 20.61 -36.27
C ASP A 907 -23.81 19.20 -35.91
N VAL A 908 -23.75 18.24 -36.85
CA VAL A 908 -24.11 16.83 -36.60
C VAL A 908 -23.35 16.24 -35.40
N PHE A 909 -22.05 16.51 -35.29
CA PHE A 909 -21.24 16.03 -34.16
C PHE A 909 -21.64 16.76 -32.87
N ILE A 910 -21.82 18.08 -32.91
CA ILE A 910 -22.21 18.89 -31.75
C ILE A 910 -23.59 18.45 -31.22
N ASP A 911 -24.57 18.28 -32.11
CA ASP A 911 -25.93 17.86 -31.78
C ASP A 911 -25.95 16.43 -31.25
N THR A 912 -25.11 15.55 -31.79
CA THR A 912 -24.92 14.19 -31.26
C THR A 912 -24.43 14.24 -29.82
N VAL A 913 -23.34 14.99 -29.55
CA VAL A 913 -22.82 15.15 -28.18
C VAL A 913 -23.89 15.78 -27.29
N ARG A 914 -24.57 16.84 -27.73
CA ARG A 914 -25.66 17.49 -27.00
C ARG A 914 -26.76 16.49 -26.59
N SER A 915 -27.21 15.65 -27.52
CA SER A 915 -28.25 14.65 -27.25
C SER A 915 -27.85 13.61 -26.19
N LEU A 916 -26.55 13.32 -26.01
CA LEU A 916 -26.06 12.45 -24.95
C LEU A 916 -26.11 13.11 -23.56
N TYR A 917 -26.20 14.44 -23.50
CA TYR A 917 -26.19 15.25 -22.28
C TYR A 917 -27.60 15.77 -21.89
N ASP A 918 -28.48 16.13 -22.83
CA ASP A 918 -29.75 16.84 -22.57
C ASP A 918 -30.69 16.17 -21.54
N ASN A 919 -30.70 14.83 -21.45
CA ASN A 919 -31.49 14.06 -20.47
C ASN A 919 -30.64 13.10 -19.65
N ALA A 920 -29.38 13.48 -19.45
CA ALA A 920 -28.44 12.75 -18.62
C ALA A 920 -28.90 12.64 -17.16
N GLU A 921 -29.19 11.43 -16.68
CA GLU A 921 -29.42 11.19 -15.25
C GLU A 921 -28.34 10.31 -14.64
N THR A 922 -28.03 10.56 -13.37
CA THR A 922 -27.16 9.70 -12.59
C THR A 922 -27.69 9.43 -11.19
N LYS A 923 -27.17 8.38 -10.55
CA LYS A 923 -27.49 7.93 -9.18
C LYS A 923 -26.18 7.69 -8.44
N ILE A 924 -26.06 8.04 -7.17
CA ILE A 924 -24.87 7.71 -6.39
C ILE A 924 -25.09 6.40 -5.66
N MET A 925 -24.04 5.57 -5.59
CA MET A 925 -24.05 4.33 -4.84
C MET A 925 -23.16 4.42 -3.61
N ILE A 926 -23.75 4.29 -2.42
CA ILE A 926 -23.02 4.20 -1.14
C ILE A 926 -23.35 2.89 -0.46
N ASN A 927 -22.30 2.12 -0.11
CA ASN A 927 -22.39 0.81 0.54
C ASN A 927 -23.47 -0.10 -0.08
N GLY A 928 -23.60 -0.12 -1.42
CA GLY A 928 -24.56 -0.98 -2.12
C GLY A 928 -26.02 -0.47 -2.18
N HIS A 929 -26.31 0.75 -1.72
CA HIS A 929 -27.58 1.44 -1.98
C HIS A 929 -27.43 2.51 -3.04
N LEU A 930 -28.45 2.62 -3.90
CA LEU A 930 -28.59 3.71 -4.85
C LEU A 930 -29.43 4.83 -4.25
N SER A 931 -29.07 6.07 -4.54
CA SER A 931 -29.94 7.23 -4.37
C SER A 931 -31.05 7.28 -5.43
N THR A 932 -32.00 8.19 -5.23
CA THR A 932 -32.84 8.73 -6.30
C THR A 932 -32.00 9.37 -7.42
N PRO A 933 -32.45 9.35 -8.68
CA PRO A 933 -31.72 9.96 -9.79
C PRO A 933 -31.75 11.50 -9.71
N TRP A 934 -30.75 12.15 -10.30
CA TRP A 934 -30.76 13.58 -10.59
C TRP A 934 -30.21 13.87 -12.00
N LYS A 935 -30.65 14.98 -12.57
CA LYS A 935 -30.21 15.45 -13.89
C LYS A 935 -28.82 16.09 -13.82
N ILE A 936 -27.99 15.81 -14.83
CA ILE A 936 -26.70 16.45 -15.04
C ILE A 936 -26.91 17.68 -15.91
N ASN A 937 -26.86 18.87 -15.32
CA ASN A 937 -27.07 20.15 -16.02
C ASN A 937 -25.75 20.82 -16.41
N ARG A 938 -24.64 20.39 -15.81
CA ARG A 938 -23.28 20.84 -16.13
C ARG A 938 -22.26 19.76 -15.81
N GLY A 939 -21.07 19.95 -16.35
CA GLY A 939 -19.93 19.07 -16.26
C GLY A 939 -19.87 18.06 -17.39
N VAL A 940 -18.66 17.53 -17.61
CA VAL A 940 -18.38 16.41 -18.50
C VAL A 940 -18.34 15.12 -17.69
N ARG A 941 -18.75 13.99 -18.29
CA ARG A 941 -18.98 12.74 -17.54
C ARG A 941 -17.66 12.01 -17.25
N GLN A 942 -17.20 12.07 -16.00
CA GLN A 942 -15.96 11.39 -15.61
C GLN A 942 -16.08 9.86 -15.76
N GLY A 943 -15.28 9.28 -16.67
CA GLY A 943 -15.33 7.85 -17.02
C GLY A 943 -15.84 7.55 -18.43
N ASP A 944 -16.30 8.57 -19.15
CA ASP A 944 -16.62 8.51 -20.59
C ASP A 944 -15.36 8.69 -21.47
N PRO A 945 -15.12 7.83 -22.47
CA PRO A 945 -14.04 7.99 -23.44
C PRO A 945 -13.92 9.35 -24.15
N LEU A 946 -15.04 10.05 -24.38
CA LEU A 946 -15.06 11.32 -25.10
C LEU A 946 -14.82 12.53 -24.19
N SER A 947 -15.22 12.45 -22.92
CA SER A 947 -15.23 13.56 -21.97
C SER A 947 -13.88 14.23 -21.72
N CYS A 948 -12.76 13.50 -21.76
CA CYS A 948 -11.42 14.10 -21.61
C CYS A 948 -11.11 15.11 -22.73
N MET A 949 -11.43 14.75 -23.98
CA MET A 949 -11.14 15.62 -25.12
C MET A 949 -12.09 16.81 -25.20
N LEU A 950 -13.36 16.61 -24.80
CA LEU A 950 -14.31 17.72 -24.65
C LEU A 950 -13.84 18.71 -23.60
N PHE A 951 -13.26 18.22 -22.50
CA PHE A 951 -12.63 19.06 -21.49
C PHE A 951 -11.46 19.85 -22.05
N ASP A 952 -10.53 19.20 -22.78
CA ASP A 952 -9.36 19.88 -23.34
C ASP A 952 -9.76 20.97 -24.36
N LEU A 953 -10.80 20.73 -25.16
CA LEU A 953 -11.38 21.77 -26.03
C LEU A 953 -12.03 22.90 -25.22
N ALA A 954 -12.71 22.59 -24.14
CA ALA A 954 -13.39 23.58 -23.29
C ALA A 954 -12.41 24.51 -22.58
N ILE A 955 -11.24 24.02 -22.15
CA ILE A 955 -10.20 24.80 -21.44
C ILE A 955 -9.23 25.51 -22.38
N GLU A 956 -9.13 25.11 -23.65
CA GLU A 956 -8.22 25.75 -24.63
C GLU A 956 -8.45 27.28 -24.79
N PRO A 957 -9.68 27.84 -24.77
CA PRO A 957 -9.90 29.29 -24.76
C PRO A 957 -9.23 30.03 -23.59
N LEU A 958 -9.18 29.39 -22.41
CA LEU A 958 -8.18 29.53 -21.34
C LEU A 958 -6.79 29.92 -21.84
N ALA A 959 -6.12 28.87 -22.29
CA ALA A 959 -4.74 28.92 -22.69
C ALA A 959 -4.50 29.89 -23.85
N ALA A 960 -5.48 30.02 -24.75
CA ALA A 960 -5.43 30.96 -25.87
C ALA A 960 -5.49 32.42 -25.39
N SER A 961 -6.32 32.73 -24.39
CA SER A 961 -6.42 34.08 -23.82
C SER A 961 -5.13 34.48 -23.11
N LEU A 962 -4.50 33.56 -22.36
CA LEU A 962 -3.19 33.78 -21.76
C LEU A 962 -2.13 34.08 -22.83
N ARG A 963 -2.07 33.30 -23.91
CA ARG A 963 -1.09 33.50 -24.99
C ARG A 963 -1.34 34.75 -25.85
N ALA A 964 -2.58 35.20 -25.96
CA ALA A 964 -2.96 36.38 -26.73
C ALA A 964 -2.86 37.70 -25.93
N SER A 965 -2.61 37.61 -24.62
CA SER A 965 -2.51 38.76 -23.72
C SER A 965 -1.22 39.56 -23.91
N THR A 966 -1.07 40.63 -23.13
CA THR A 966 0.17 41.41 -23.07
C THR A 966 1.26 40.75 -22.22
N LEU A 967 1.01 39.58 -21.63
CA LEU A 967 2.00 38.84 -20.85
C LEU A 967 3.17 38.40 -21.73
N GLU A 968 4.39 38.73 -21.30
CA GLU A 968 5.65 38.41 -21.94
C GLU A 968 6.03 36.94 -21.74
N GLY A 969 5.78 36.39 -20.54
CA GLY A 969 6.22 35.05 -20.16
C GLY A 969 7.74 34.86 -20.32
N TYR A 970 8.17 33.65 -20.72
CA TYR A 970 9.58 33.35 -20.96
C TYR A 970 9.89 33.11 -22.44
N ASN A 971 10.98 33.70 -22.93
CA ASN A 971 11.48 33.43 -24.27
C ASN A 971 12.19 32.07 -24.30
N ILE A 972 11.73 31.18 -25.18
CA ILE A 972 12.44 29.93 -25.44
C ILE A 972 13.58 30.23 -26.44
N PRO A 973 14.84 29.89 -26.13
CA PRO A 973 15.96 30.12 -27.04
C PRO A 973 15.73 29.50 -28.41
N ASN A 974 15.95 30.29 -29.47
CA ASN A 974 15.77 29.87 -30.87
C ASN A 974 14.33 29.46 -31.24
N SER A 975 13.34 29.87 -30.44
CA SER A 975 11.92 29.69 -30.74
C SER A 975 11.28 31.02 -31.08
N ALA A 976 10.31 31.01 -32.00
CA ALA A 976 9.42 32.15 -32.23
C ALA A 976 8.30 32.23 -31.18
N GLU A 977 8.04 31.13 -30.45
CA GLU A 977 7.00 31.06 -29.42
C GLU A 977 7.55 31.36 -28.03
N LYS A 978 6.77 32.16 -27.29
CA LYS A 978 6.95 32.45 -25.87
C LYS A 978 6.29 31.36 -25.02
N LEU A 979 6.92 30.98 -23.92
CA LEU A 979 6.31 30.12 -22.92
C LEU A 979 5.50 30.98 -21.94
N ILE A 980 4.17 30.94 -22.08
CA ILE A 980 3.24 31.66 -21.19
C ILE A 980 2.38 30.68 -20.38
N ALA A 981 1.90 29.59 -20.99
CA ALA A 981 1.05 28.62 -20.30
C ALA A 981 1.34 27.18 -20.75
N ASN A 982 1.42 26.26 -19.79
CA ASN A 982 1.42 24.80 -20.01
C ASN A 982 0.25 24.17 -19.27
N LEU A 983 -0.45 23.25 -19.93
CA LEU A 983 -1.59 22.56 -19.34
C LEU A 983 -1.41 21.04 -19.44
N PHE A 984 -1.81 20.33 -18.39
CA PHE A 984 -2.02 18.89 -18.42
C PHE A 984 -3.42 18.58 -17.90
N ALA A 985 -4.39 18.50 -18.81
CA ALA A 985 -5.80 18.51 -18.48
C ALA A 985 -6.16 19.79 -17.70
N ASP A 986 -6.62 19.67 -16.45
CA ASP A 986 -6.99 20.78 -15.56
C ASP A 986 -5.78 21.47 -14.91
N ASP A 987 -4.66 20.77 -14.73
CA ASP A 987 -3.43 21.34 -14.15
C ASP A 987 -2.87 22.41 -15.10
N THR A 988 -2.99 23.69 -14.71
CA THR A 988 -2.56 24.83 -15.53
C THR A 988 -1.38 25.53 -14.86
N THR A 989 -0.27 25.65 -15.59
CA THR A 989 0.93 26.37 -15.14
C THR A 989 1.14 27.61 -16.00
N VAL A 990 1.17 28.78 -15.37
CA VAL A 990 1.43 30.08 -16.02
C VAL A 990 2.86 30.52 -15.73
N PHE A 991 3.53 31.05 -16.75
CA PHE A 991 4.91 31.54 -16.69
C PHE A 991 4.88 33.05 -16.92
N LEU A 992 5.45 33.80 -15.99
CA LEU A 992 5.44 35.26 -16.00
C LEU A 992 6.89 35.79 -15.93
N SER A 993 7.18 36.80 -16.74
CA SER A 993 8.42 37.57 -16.67
C SER A 993 8.39 38.54 -15.46
N ALA A 994 9.53 39.14 -15.12
CA ALA A 994 9.58 40.17 -14.08
C ALA A 994 8.80 41.46 -14.44
N ASN A 995 8.48 41.67 -15.72
CA ASN A 995 7.74 42.84 -16.19
C ASN A 995 6.24 42.57 -16.35
N ASP A 996 5.81 41.33 -16.15
CA ASP A 996 4.41 40.95 -16.36
C ASP A 996 3.51 41.51 -15.28
N ASP A 997 2.37 42.03 -15.71
CA ASP A 997 1.35 42.61 -14.85
C ASP A 997 0.44 41.51 -14.30
N LEU A 998 0.42 41.35 -12.97
CA LEU A 998 -0.44 40.40 -12.29
C LEU A 998 -1.92 40.79 -12.39
N ASP A 999 -2.24 42.07 -12.56
CA ASP A 999 -3.62 42.53 -12.74
C ASP A 999 -4.18 42.09 -14.10
N GLU A 1000 -3.33 42.02 -15.15
CA GLU A 1000 -3.72 41.48 -16.44
C GLU A 1000 -4.00 39.97 -16.35
N LEU A 1001 -3.15 39.21 -15.65
CA LEU A 1001 -3.43 37.79 -15.38
C LEU A 1001 -4.75 37.63 -14.62
N GLN A 1002 -4.97 38.41 -13.56
CA GLN A 1002 -6.21 38.35 -12.77
C GLN A 1002 -7.43 38.69 -13.64
N ARG A 1003 -7.34 39.70 -14.50
CA ARG A 1003 -8.42 40.07 -15.44
C ARG A 1003 -8.78 38.92 -16.38
N ILE A 1004 -7.78 38.23 -16.93
CA ILE A 1004 -8.01 37.05 -17.79
C ILE A 1004 -8.69 35.92 -17.00
N LEU A 1005 -8.26 35.68 -15.77
CA LEU A 1005 -8.87 34.68 -14.89
C LEU A 1005 -10.31 35.06 -14.51
N ASP A 1006 -10.60 36.34 -14.30
CA ASP A 1006 -11.94 36.85 -13.99
C ASP A 1006 -12.89 36.75 -15.20
N ASP A 1007 -12.41 37.08 -16.40
CA ASP A 1007 -13.18 36.90 -17.64
C ASP A 1007 -13.50 35.40 -17.85
N TRP A 1008 -12.51 34.53 -17.64
CA TRP A 1008 -12.71 33.08 -17.67
C TRP A 1008 -13.71 32.61 -16.61
N ASN A 1009 -13.52 33.00 -15.35
CA ASN A 1009 -14.40 32.62 -14.24
C ASN A 1009 -15.82 33.13 -14.48
N THR A 1010 -15.98 34.28 -15.14
CA THR A 1010 -17.31 34.79 -15.50
C THR A 1010 -17.95 33.96 -16.61
N SER A 1011 -17.19 33.58 -17.65
CA SER A 1011 -17.67 32.71 -18.74
C SER A 1011 -17.97 31.27 -18.26
N LEU A 1012 -17.25 30.83 -17.23
CA LEU A 1012 -17.34 29.49 -16.69
C LEU A 1012 -17.15 29.58 -15.16
N PRO A 1013 -18.23 29.82 -14.36
CA PRO A 1013 -18.16 30.08 -12.92
C PRO A 1013 -17.37 29.02 -12.15
N ARG A 1014 -16.11 29.38 -11.87
CA ARG A 1014 -15.11 28.60 -11.12
C ARG A 1014 -14.38 29.51 -10.14
N LYS A 1015 -13.79 28.87 -9.13
CA LYS A 1015 -12.78 29.46 -8.25
C LYS A 1015 -11.47 28.78 -8.58
N TYR A 1016 -10.42 29.57 -8.78
CA TYR A 1016 -9.04 29.10 -8.78
C TYR A 1016 -8.50 29.18 -7.37
N ASP A 1017 -7.89 28.11 -6.88
CA ASP A 1017 -7.02 28.16 -5.72
C ASP A 1017 -5.59 28.38 -6.24
N THR A 1018 -4.97 29.49 -5.84
CA THR A 1018 -3.58 29.82 -6.22
C THR A 1018 -2.62 29.20 -5.21
N HIS A 1019 -1.62 28.44 -5.69
CA HIS A 1019 -0.61 27.78 -4.86
C HIS A 1019 0.81 28.21 -5.18
#